data_AF-A0A8B8C719-F1
#
_entry.id   AF-A0A8B8C719-F1
#
_cell.length_a   1.000
_cell.length_b   1.000
_cell.length_c   1.000
_cell.angle_alpha   90.00
_cell.angle_beta   90.00
_cell.angle_gamma   90.00
#
_symmetry.space_group_name_H-M   'P 1'
#
loop_
_entity.id
_entity.type
_entity.pdbx_description
1 polymer ?
#
loop_
_entity_poly.entity_id
_entity_poly.type
_entity_poly.pdbx_seq_one_letter_code
_entity_poly.pdbx_strand_id
1 'polypeptide(L)'
;MDVAKYSSMDHFRFLTVLLVLCFGIYSADGQCSIQNCLSCQASSTSCAQCASGYFPSFASCVPCSKGCVSVTSGPSCNGTSGSGICVNGCQSGWVGERCDRCDSNYYTAGGDCYKCSDNCVRSCDGMNGNCFGGCRQFYWGTRCENTCSPFCQSRECYSTNGTCTLGCNQGFYGNECEKPCGACSCDRVTGNCTGACMTGWYGEQCDKRCQTSCFNNECERITGHCTSDCPTGYFGPFCSKNCSSGCLEGCNRDTGVCSTGCKDGFHGDFCNNPCNENCEPKLCNRVTGHCVEGCKTGSYGDLCNLPCASSCREGCERESGRCSGSESLVSSENKNLPLIVGLSSGGGFLLIIIIATVICMHQLRSRQRLEKQLAIRHFQENNGWTFDDERISGSQFDKMSAFNGSMHGSMHGSIHGSQFHGDTRHSEINYPYEEGYHNASSSGGDIKLNDLYQYVSRLRASKGTYETEHKRLPIGLIKPCTEGSKPENERKNRYKNIIAYDHSRVILLGGDHSTSDYINANYINGYSKEKRYIAAQGPSENTVGAFWQMVWQEQCSLIVMLTNLVECGVSKCHPYWPQDDNECCFDDLTIKCKSEDVFADFTLRYLTVTKNGEKMDITHCQYTTWPDKGVPKYATPLIEFLHKVKQLEDNSPILVHCSAGCGRSGSFIAVHYLYEEAEKERKINFFNCVKSMRQERVNMVQTPEQYQFIHECILGALVFARSIVKADRFREYYINMMTIVNGSAVRKLEQQFMRVKWIHDSVDNNDSAHLPENLPKKRTEIVANDSCRVFLWSSVQGCNDYINAIHIPNFRQRYAYIVTEMPQVHTLIDFCRLLQQEECRTIVMLNDDVTETQDGKYWAAPGESVVCGPFRLAVKTVSEEEHVICRTIELHYSIGSDRDSINLVDVEGVTEIRQYQIKSWPDTKSIPNSEFSILKVIKEVQSWQNETGDHPITVHCRNGAERSGLFCLCAVAIDRVNSDGYAAMPLILNNLRSRRKELVPYFVQYKFCHDVLERWISQMKEKT
;
A
#
# COMPACT_ATOMS: atom_id res chain seq x y z
N MET A 1 97.83 -44.01 0.99
CA MET A 1 98.03 -43.99 -0.47
C MET A 1 96.64 -44.15 -1.10
N ASP A 2 96.08 -43.17 -1.82
CA ASP A 2 96.63 -41.85 -2.10
C ASP A 2 95.58 -40.78 -2.50
N VAL A 3 96.00 -39.52 -2.33
CA VAL A 3 95.48 -38.27 -2.93
C VAL A 3 93.98 -37.94 -2.85
N ALA A 4 93.70 -36.89 -2.07
CA ALA A 4 92.42 -36.17 -2.06
C ALA A 4 92.37 -35.08 -3.15
N LYS A 5 91.18 -34.89 -3.75
CA LYS A 5 90.70 -33.58 -4.28
C LYS A 5 89.19 -33.61 -4.54
N TYR A 6 88.40 -33.34 -3.49
CA TYR A 6 87.00 -32.93 -3.63
C TYR A 6 86.94 -31.42 -3.38
N SER A 7 86.50 -30.64 -4.38
CA SER A 7 86.37 -29.17 -4.25
C SER A 7 85.18 -28.63 -5.04
N SER A 8 84.03 -28.58 -4.37
CA SER A 8 83.18 -27.38 -4.32
C SER A 8 82.77 -26.66 -5.63
N MET A 9 82.04 -27.31 -6.55
CA MET A 9 81.25 -26.56 -7.56
C MET A 9 79.76 -26.93 -7.68
N ASP A 10 79.32 -28.11 -7.23
CA ASP A 10 77.91 -28.51 -7.36
C ASP A 10 76.99 -28.21 -6.16
N HIS A 11 77.55 -27.87 -4.99
CA HIS A 11 76.73 -27.42 -3.85
C HIS A 11 76.18 -25.99 -4.02
N PHE A 12 76.89 -25.11 -4.75
CA PHE A 12 76.45 -23.72 -4.89
C PHE A 12 75.17 -23.62 -5.72
N ARG A 13 75.06 -24.34 -6.84
CA ARG A 13 73.85 -24.34 -7.68
C ARG A 13 72.62 -24.91 -6.98
N PHE A 14 72.79 -25.92 -6.12
CA PHE A 14 71.66 -26.49 -5.36
C PHE A 14 71.22 -25.59 -4.20
N LEU A 15 72.16 -24.93 -3.49
CA LEU A 15 71.81 -23.96 -2.44
C LEU A 15 71.16 -22.69 -2.99
N THR A 16 71.61 -22.17 -4.14
CA THR A 16 70.99 -20.98 -4.74
C THR A 16 69.54 -21.23 -5.15
N VAL A 17 69.19 -22.42 -5.65
CA VAL A 17 67.79 -22.76 -6.00
C VAL A 17 66.91 -22.92 -4.74
N LEU A 18 67.40 -23.57 -3.68
CA LEU A 18 66.63 -23.67 -2.43
C LEU A 18 66.45 -22.31 -1.72
N LEU A 19 67.46 -21.43 -1.73
CA LEU A 19 67.36 -20.10 -1.11
C LEU A 19 66.38 -19.17 -1.84
N VAL A 20 66.21 -19.30 -3.16
CA VAL A 20 65.23 -18.50 -3.93
C VAL A 20 63.78 -18.95 -3.68
N LEU A 21 63.55 -20.26 -3.47
CA LEU A 21 62.22 -20.80 -3.16
C LEU A 21 61.77 -20.49 -1.71
N CYS A 22 62.67 -20.50 -0.73
CA CYS A 22 62.32 -20.25 0.68
C CYS A 22 61.86 -18.82 1.01
N PHE A 23 62.06 -17.83 0.12
CA PHE A 23 61.62 -16.44 0.31
C PHE A 23 60.40 -16.04 -0.56
N GLY A 24 59.85 -16.97 -1.35
CA GLY A 24 58.61 -16.72 -2.11
C GLY A 24 58.69 -15.65 -3.20
N ILE A 25 59.89 -15.35 -3.72
CA ILE A 25 60.14 -14.25 -4.68
C ILE A 25 59.76 -14.63 -6.12
N TYR A 26 59.69 -15.93 -6.43
CA TYR A 26 59.29 -16.45 -7.73
C TYR A 26 58.23 -17.54 -7.60
N SER A 27 57.29 -17.60 -8.56
CA SER A 27 56.34 -18.71 -8.72
C SER A 27 57.04 -19.98 -9.22
N ALA A 28 56.34 -21.12 -9.15
CA ALA A 28 56.84 -22.40 -9.68
C ALA A 28 57.19 -22.34 -11.19
N ASP A 29 56.60 -21.40 -11.93
CA ASP A 29 56.80 -21.18 -13.36
C ASP A 29 57.93 -20.17 -13.67
N GLY A 30 58.66 -19.70 -12.64
CA GLY A 30 59.78 -18.76 -12.80
C GLY A 30 59.40 -17.29 -12.97
N GLN A 31 58.15 -16.90 -12.67
CA GLN A 31 57.70 -15.50 -12.72
C GLN A 31 57.83 -14.81 -11.36
N CYS A 32 58.15 -13.52 -11.35
CA CYS A 32 58.30 -12.70 -10.12
C CYS A 32 56.95 -12.61 -9.38
N SER A 33 56.93 -12.85 -8.06
CA SER A 33 55.69 -12.91 -7.27
C SER A 33 55.10 -11.54 -6.90
N ILE A 34 55.82 -10.45 -7.16
CA ILE A 34 55.38 -9.08 -6.90
C ILE A 34 54.35 -8.66 -7.96
N GLN A 35 53.14 -8.32 -7.53
CA GLN A 35 52.05 -7.91 -8.43
C GLN A 35 52.48 -6.71 -9.31
N ASN A 36 52.16 -6.78 -10.60
CA ASN A 36 52.55 -5.80 -11.64
C ASN A 36 54.07 -5.64 -11.84
N CYS A 37 54.89 -6.60 -11.39
CA CYS A 37 56.32 -6.63 -11.68
C CYS A 37 56.64 -7.51 -12.89
N LEU A 38 57.44 -6.99 -13.83
CA LEU A 38 57.91 -7.72 -15.01
C LEU A 38 59.22 -8.48 -14.74
N SER A 39 60.05 -8.00 -13.81
CA SER A 39 61.29 -8.68 -13.40
C SER A 39 61.68 -8.33 -11.96
N CYS A 40 61.97 -9.35 -11.14
CA CYS A 40 62.50 -9.20 -9.77
C CYS A 40 64.02 -8.97 -9.82
N GLN A 41 64.58 -8.18 -8.90
CA GLN A 41 66.05 -8.09 -8.77
C GLN A 41 66.64 -9.39 -8.22
N ALA A 42 67.78 -9.83 -8.76
CA ALA A 42 68.41 -11.11 -8.41
C ALA A 42 68.99 -11.21 -6.98
N SER A 43 68.93 -10.13 -6.18
CA SER A 43 69.53 -10.05 -4.84
C SER A 43 68.72 -9.22 -3.84
N SER A 44 67.44 -8.95 -4.10
CA SER A 44 66.57 -8.19 -3.19
C SER A 44 65.11 -8.57 -3.31
N THR A 45 64.28 -8.23 -2.32
CA THR A 45 62.82 -8.42 -2.33
C THR A 45 62.08 -7.34 -3.15
N SER A 46 62.72 -6.74 -4.15
CA SER A 46 62.18 -5.59 -4.89
C SER A 46 62.12 -5.80 -6.40
N CYS A 47 61.12 -5.17 -7.01
CA CYS A 47 60.92 -5.20 -8.45
C CYS A 47 61.99 -4.36 -9.17
N ALA A 48 62.62 -4.92 -10.21
CA ALA A 48 63.56 -4.23 -11.08
C ALA A 48 62.85 -3.39 -12.16
N GLN A 49 61.73 -3.90 -12.68
CA GLN A 49 60.94 -3.22 -13.71
C GLN A 49 59.45 -3.53 -13.52
N CYS A 50 58.65 -2.49 -13.26
CA CYS A 50 57.19 -2.63 -13.16
C CYS A 50 56.52 -2.58 -14.54
N ALA A 51 55.29 -3.10 -14.61
CA ALA A 51 54.42 -3.00 -15.78
C ALA A 51 54.09 -1.54 -16.10
N SER A 52 53.72 -1.27 -17.36
CA SER A 52 53.34 0.09 -17.80
C SER A 52 52.22 0.65 -16.93
N GLY A 53 52.39 1.89 -16.45
CA GLY A 53 51.47 2.52 -15.49
C GLY A 53 51.83 2.28 -14.02
N TYR A 54 52.94 1.61 -13.71
CA TYR A 54 53.44 1.38 -12.36
C TYR A 54 54.94 1.68 -12.24
N PHE A 55 55.41 2.00 -11.04
CA PHE A 55 56.83 2.20 -10.72
C PHE A 55 57.27 1.45 -9.43
N PRO A 56 58.54 1.07 -9.28
CA PRO A 56 59.01 0.34 -8.10
C PRO A 56 58.99 1.22 -6.84
N SER A 57 58.43 0.71 -5.75
CA SER A 57 58.56 1.31 -4.42
C SER A 57 58.57 0.22 -3.35
N PHE A 58 59.64 0.17 -2.54
CA PHE A 58 59.87 -0.77 -1.42
C PHE A 58 59.03 -2.07 -1.46
N ALA A 59 59.55 -3.08 -2.17
CA ALA A 59 58.94 -4.41 -2.33
C ALA A 59 57.57 -4.46 -3.07
N SER A 60 57.15 -3.39 -3.74
CA SER A 60 55.90 -3.34 -4.52
C SER A 60 56.02 -2.54 -5.81
N CYS A 61 55.04 -2.68 -6.71
CA CYS A 61 54.83 -1.80 -7.86
C CYS A 61 53.65 -0.87 -7.57
N VAL A 62 53.92 0.42 -7.38
CA VAL A 62 52.91 1.44 -7.06
C VAL A 62 52.41 2.08 -8.36
N PRO A 63 51.10 2.31 -8.55
CA PRO A 63 50.59 2.95 -9.76
C PRO A 63 51.15 4.37 -9.91
N CYS A 64 51.42 4.77 -11.15
CA CYS A 64 51.73 6.16 -11.51
C CYS A 64 50.59 7.09 -11.08
N SER A 65 50.88 8.36 -10.83
CA SER A 65 49.82 9.35 -10.57
C SER A 65 48.85 9.42 -11.74
N LYS A 66 47.55 9.55 -11.44
CA LYS A 66 46.51 9.87 -12.43
C LYS A 66 46.84 11.15 -13.21
N GLY A 67 47.55 12.10 -12.59
CA GLY A 67 47.99 13.33 -13.22
C GLY A 67 49.07 13.17 -14.28
N CYS A 68 49.70 12.00 -14.45
CA CYS A 68 50.65 11.75 -15.53
C CYS A 68 49.95 11.71 -16.90
N VAL A 69 50.54 12.32 -17.93
CA VAL A 69 50.06 12.17 -19.31
C VAL A 69 50.38 10.76 -19.83
N SER A 70 49.34 9.99 -20.15
CA SER A 70 49.45 8.68 -20.82
C SER A 70 49.25 8.86 -22.33
N VAL A 71 50.09 8.19 -23.11
CA VAL A 71 50.00 8.11 -24.57
C VAL A 71 49.67 6.69 -25.00
N THR A 72 48.97 6.52 -26.12
CA THR A 72 48.39 5.25 -26.59
C THR A 72 49.39 4.09 -26.80
N SER A 73 50.70 4.34 -26.74
CA SER A 73 51.75 3.32 -26.86
C SER A 73 53.00 3.65 -26.04
N GLY A 74 52.86 4.14 -24.80
CA GLY A 74 54.00 4.47 -23.94
C GLY A 74 53.67 4.54 -22.44
N PRO A 75 54.69 4.43 -21.55
CA PRO A 75 54.50 4.48 -20.10
C PRO A 75 54.14 5.90 -19.63
N SER A 76 53.23 6.01 -18.65
CA SER A 76 52.83 7.29 -18.06
C SER A 76 53.87 7.83 -17.07
N CYS A 77 54.56 6.97 -16.31
CA CYS A 77 55.68 7.34 -15.45
C CYS A 77 56.85 6.35 -15.56
N ASN A 78 58.02 6.74 -15.05
CA ASN A 78 59.25 5.94 -15.14
C ASN A 78 59.18 4.68 -14.25
N GLY A 79 59.06 3.51 -14.90
CA GLY A 79 58.94 2.20 -14.26
C GLY A 79 60.25 1.49 -13.87
N THR A 80 61.41 2.14 -13.98
CA THR A 80 62.73 1.53 -13.68
C THR A 80 63.57 2.27 -12.63
N SER A 81 63.34 3.57 -12.42
CA SER A 81 64.12 4.40 -11.50
C SER A 81 63.60 4.42 -10.05
N GLY A 82 62.44 3.83 -9.79
CA GLY A 82 61.69 3.98 -8.53
C GLY A 82 61.21 5.42 -8.25
N SER A 83 61.42 6.35 -9.19
CA SER A 83 61.16 7.77 -8.96
C SER A 83 59.72 8.19 -9.22
N GLY A 84 58.91 7.39 -9.94
CA GLY A 84 57.50 7.68 -10.23
C GLY A 84 57.27 8.95 -11.07
N ILE A 85 58.32 9.50 -11.67
CA ILE A 85 58.29 10.75 -12.44
C ILE A 85 57.53 10.52 -13.75
N CYS A 86 56.58 11.40 -14.06
CA CYS A 86 55.74 11.30 -15.26
C CYS A 86 56.56 11.58 -16.52
N VAL A 87 56.58 10.65 -17.49
CA VAL A 87 57.48 10.73 -18.65
C VAL A 87 57.05 11.81 -19.65
N ASN A 88 55.74 12.04 -19.78
CA ASN A 88 55.15 12.98 -20.73
C ASN A 88 54.60 14.25 -20.06
N GLY A 89 55.06 14.56 -18.83
CA GLY A 89 54.56 15.68 -18.03
C GLY A 89 53.16 15.46 -17.44
N CYS A 90 52.54 16.56 -17.01
CA CYS A 90 51.28 16.56 -16.26
C CYS A 90 50.06 16.89 -17.14
N GLN A 91 48.95 16.23 -16.83
CA GLN A 91 47.63 16.60 -17.32
C GLN A 91 47.23 17.98 -16.76
N SER A 92 46.38 18.71 -17.48
CA SER A 92 45.92 20.03 -17.05
C SER A 92 45.32 20.00 -15.64
N GLY A 93 45.80 20.90 -14.78
CA GLY A 93 45.39 20.95 -13.37
C GLY A 93 46.28 20.19 -12.39
N TRP A 94 47.28 19.46 -12.87
CA TRP A 94 48.28 18.75 -12.04
C TRP A 94 49.68 19.35 -12.18
N VAL A 95 50.47 19.34 -11.11
CA VAL A 95 51.82 19.93 -11.05
C VAL A 95 52.81 19.07 -10.27
N GLY A 96 54.11 19.31 -10.50
CA GLY A 96 55.23 18.57 -9.91
C GLY A 96 55.71 17.40 -10.78
N GLU A 97 56.92 16.90 -10.55
CA GLU A 97 57.54 15.87 -11.40
C GLU A 97 56.78 14.53 -11.42
N ARG A 98 55.98 14.26 -10.37
CA ARG A 98 55.08 13.11 -10.25
C ARG A 98 53.62 13.44 -10.58
N CYS A 99 53.31 14.69 -10.88
CA CYS A 99 51.96 15.19 -11.12
C CYS A 99 50.97 14.72 -10.03
N ASP A 100 51.39 14.86 -8.77
CA ASP A 100 50.74 14.35 -7.56
C ASP A 100 50.10 15.45 -6.71
N ARG A 101 50.17 16.70 -7.17
CA ARG A 101 49.55 17.88 -6.55
C ARG A 101 48.74 18.64 -7.58
N CYS A 102 47.69 19.32 -7.12
CA CYS A 102 46.90 20.20 -7.97
C CYS A 102 47.61 21.54 -8.23
N ASP A 103 47.40 22.11 -9.42
CA ASP A 103 47.80 23.47 -9.75
C ASP A 103 47.06 24.48 -8.84
N SER A 104 47.64 25.67 -8.68
CA SER A 104 47.18 26.81 -7.89
C SER A 104 45.73 27.27 -8.13
N ASN A 105 45.13 26.92 -9.27
CA ASN A 105 43.72 27.18 -9.62
C ASN A 105 42.85 25.91 -9.62
N TYR A 106 43.28 24.86 -8.92
CA TYR A 106 42.58 23.59 -8.80
C TYR A 106 42.55 23.14 -7.32
N TYR A 107 41.53 22.39 -6.95
CA TYR A 107 41.37 21.79 -5.62
C TYR A 107 41.21 20.28 -5.69
N THR A 108 41.59 19.62 -4.59
CA THR A 108 41.60 18.15 -4.52
C THR A 108 40.26 17.63 -4.01
N ALA A 109 39.62 16.73 -4.75
CA ALA A 109 38.45 15.99 -4.25
C ALA A 109 38.49 14.54 -4.73
N GLY A 110 38.29 13.57 -3.83
CA GLY A 110 38.31 12.14 -4.18
C GLY A 110 39.65 11.63 -4.76
N GLY A 111 40.75 12.38 -4.59
CA GLY A 111 42.05 12.06 -5.18
C GLY A 111 42.20 12.49 -6.65
N ASP A 112 41.36 13.41 -7.14
CA ASP A 112 41.50 14.08 -8.44
C ASP A 112 41.46 15.62 -8.28
N CYS A 113 42.04 16.34 -9.25
CA CYS A 113 42.13 17.81 -9.25
C CYS A 113 41.00 18.45 -10.08
N TYR A 114 40.18 19.27 -9.43
CA TYR A 114 39.06 19.99 -10.03
C TYR A 114 39.37 21.47 -10.13
N LYS A 115 39.08 22.11 -11.27
CA LYS A 115 39.32 23.55 -11.44
C LYS A 115 38.49 24.34 -10.42
N CYS A 116 39.10 25.33 -9.78
CA CYS A 116 38.39 26.34 -9.00
C CYS A 116 37.29 27.00 -9.84
N SER A 117 36.17 27.36 -9.21
CA SER A 117 35.12 28.13 -9.88
C SER A 117 35.68 29.44 -10.42
N ASP A 118 35.46 29.72 -11.70
CA ASP A 118 35.78 31.03 -12.31
C ASP A 118 34.99 32.19 -11.68
N ASN A 119 33.97 31.86 -10.85
CA ASN A 119 33.17 32.81 -10.09
C ASN A 119 33.74 33.12 -8.70
N CYS A 120 34.89 32.55 -8.30
CA CYS A 120 35.61 33.01 -7.11
C CYS A 120 36.12 34.45 -7.30
N VAL A 121 36.07 35.28 -6.25
CA VAL A 121 36.66 36.65 -6.28
C VAL A 121 38.19 36.58 -6.42
N ARG A 122 38.84 35.62 -5.76
CA ARG A 122 40.27 35.28 -5.92
C ARG A 122 40.40 33.83 -6.39
N SER A 123 41.40 33.08 -5.90
CA SER A 123 41.47 31.63 -6.06
C SER A 123 40.51 30.90 -5.10
N CYS A 124 40.44 29.57 -5.21
CA CYS A 124 39.80 28.72 -4.22
C CYS A 124 40.83 28.00 -3.33
N ASP A 125 40.37 27.47 -2.21
CA ASP A 125 41.14 26.59 -1.32
C ASP A 125 41.45 25.26 -2.00
N GLY A 126 42.74 24.90 -2.10
CA GLY A 126 43.21 23.71 -2.82
C GLY A 126 42.81 22.35 -2.20
N MET A 127 42.19 22.32 -1.02
CA MET A 127 41.71 21.10 -0.37
C MET A 127 40.19 20.96 -0.39
N ASN A 128 39.44 22.07 -0.30
CA ASN A 128 37.97 22.03 -0.19
C ASN A 128 37.22 22.80 -1.28
N GLY A 129 37.91 23.52 -2.15
CA GLY A 129 37.34 24.24 -3.29
C GLY A 129 36.61 25.54 -2.94
N ASN A 130 36.61 25.98 -1.69
CA ASN A 130 35.89 27.18 -1.27
C ASN A 130 36.60 28.46 -1.75
N CYS A 131 35.83 29.44 -2.23
CA CYS A 131 36.38 30.66 -2.84
C CYS A 131 36.92 31.66 -1.81
N PHE A 132 38.20 32.05 -1.94
CA PHE A 132 38.80 33.06 -1.07
C PHE A 132 38.28 34.47 -1.40
N GLY A 133 37.68 35.12 -0.40
CA GLY A 133 37.00 36.41 -0.60
C GLY A 133 35.57 36.28 -1.16
N GLY A 134 35.00 35.07 -1.18
CA GLY A 134 33.62 34.84 -1.60
C GLY A 134 33.44 34.87 -3.12
N CYS A 135 32.22 35.21 -3.53
CA CYS A 135 31.76 35.09 -4.92
C CYS A 135 31.77 36.41 -5.66
N ARG A 136 32.08 36.33 -6.96
CA ARG A 136 31.77 37.39 -7.90
C ARG A 136 30.25 37.61 -7.90
N GLN A 137 29.85 38.85 -8.14
CA GLN A 137 28.44 39.23 -8.16
C GLN A 137 27.62 38.32 -9.09
N PHE A 138 26.34 38.15 -8.75
CA PHE A 138 25.40 37.18 -9.31
C PHE A 138 25.67 35.72 -8.95
N TYR A 139 26.68 35.42 -8.14
CA TYR A 139 26.95 34.06 -7.66
C TYR A 139 26.96 33.96 -6.13
N TRP A 140 26.58 32.79 -5.63
CA TRP A 140 26.57 32.46 -4.21
C TRP A 140 26.87 30.97 -3.97
N GLY A 141 27.07 30.61 -2.70
CA GLY A 141 27.53 29.29 -2.28
C GLY A 141 29.02 29.31 -1.92
N THR A 142 29.51 28.35 -1.15
CA THR A 142 30.90 28.39 -0.65
C THR A 142 31.93 28.21 -1.77
N ARG A 143 31.54 27.64 -2.91
CA ARG A 143 32.36 27.49 -4.12
C ARG A 143 31.84 28.33 -5.29
N CYS A 144 30.86 29.22 -5.05
CA CYS A 144 30.28 30.11 -6.04
C CYS A 144 29.71 29.36 -7.27
N GLU A 145 29.02 28.27 -6.97
CA GLU A 145 28.37 27.36 -7.93
C GLU A 145 26.94 27.80 -8.30
N ASN A 146 26.25 28.53 -7.43
CA ASN A 146 24.86 28.93 -7.63
C ASN A 146 24.77 30.35 -8.18
N THR A 147 23.80 30.64 -9.05
CA THR A 147 23.46 32.00 -9.47
C THR A 147 22.40 32.63 -8.56
N CYS A 148 22.49 33.94 -8.33
CA CYS A 148 21.40 34.71 -7.73
C CYS A 148 20.13 34.60 -8.58
N SER A 149 18.96 34.60 -7.93
CA SER A 149 17.67 34.49 -8.60
C SER A 149 17.49 35.62 -9.64
N PRO A 150 16.98 35.31 -10.85
CA PRO A 150 16.70 36.33 -11.86
C PRO A 150 15.57 37.29 -11.43
N PHE A 151 14.82 36.93 -10.38
CA PHE A 151 13.74 37.72 -9.80
C PHE A 151 14.17 38.59 -8.61
N CYS A 152 15.43 38.49 -8.14
CA CYS A 152 16.01 39.52 -7.27
C CYS A 152 16.04 40.87 -8.01
N GLN A 153 15.75 41.96 -7.31
CA GLN A 153 15.96 43.30 -7.85
C GLN A 153 17.45 43.50 -8.16
N SER A 154 17.76 44.00 -9.36
CA SER A 154 19.12 44.09 -9.92
C SER A 154 19.91 42.77 -10.00
N ARG A 155 19.25 41.61 -9.85
CA ARG A 155 19.86 40.26 -9.74
C ARG A 155 20.84 40.09 -8.58
N GLU A 156 20.74 40.93 -7.55
CA GLU A 156 21.69 40.91 -6.44
C GLU A 156 21.24 40.02 -5.28
N CYS A 157 22.16 39.19 -4.79
CA CYS A 157 21.94 38.34 -3.63
C CYS A 157 23.20 38.22 -2.75
N TYR A 158 23.01 37.84 -1.49
CA TYR A 158 24.11 37.56 -0.58
C TYR A 158 24.87 36.31 -1.02
N SER A 159 26.18 36.44 -1.23
CA SER A 159 27.06 35.35 -1.71
C SER A 159 27.13 34.14 -0.78
N THR A 160 26.64 34.25 0.46
CA THR A 160 26.63 33.17 1.47
C THR A 160 25.38 32.29 1.42
N ASN A 161 24.22 32.83 1.03
CA ASN A 161 22.93 32.14 1.19
C ASN A 161 21.88 32.42 0.10
N GLY A 162 22.23 33.12 -0.99
CA GLY A 162 21.32 33.32 -2.14
C GLY A 162 20.19 34.32 -1.92
N THR A 163 20.02 34.85 -0.70
CA THR A 163 18.92 35.78 -0.37
C THR A 163 19.09 37.12 -1.09
N CYS A 164 18.04 37.62 -1.75
CA CYS A 164 18.06 38.84 -2.55
C CYS A 164 18.30 40.09 -1.69
N THR A 165 19.35 40.87 -1.96
CA THR A 165 19.78 42.00 -1.12
C THR A 165 18.85 43.22 -1.22
N LEU A 166 18.23 43.42 -2.37
CA LEU A 166 17.32 44.54 -2.68
C LEU A 166 15.85 44.10 -2.73
N GLY A 167 15.53 42.91 -2.22
CA GLY A 167 14.22 42.28 -2.34
C GLY A 167 13.88 41.91 -3.79
N CYS A 168 12.58 41.73 -4.05
CA CYS A 168 12.08 41.15 -5.29
C CYS A 168 11.68 42.15 -6.36
N ASN A 169 11.79 41.73 -7.61
CA ASN A 169 11.10 42.35 -8.74
C ASN A 169 9.59 42.31 -8.50
N GLN A 170 8.86 43.29 -9.07
CA GLN A 170 7.41 43.37 -8.93
C GLN A 170 6.74 42.09 -9.46
N GLY A 171 5.81 41.54 -8.69
CA GLY A 171 5.15 40.27 -9.01
C GLY A 171 5.80 39.04 -8.38
N PHE A 172 6.86 39.19 -7.57
CA PHE A 172 7.50 38.10 -6.83
C PHE A 172 7.74 38.46 -5.35
N TYR A 173 7.82 37.43 -4.51
CA TYR A 173 8.15 37.52 -3.08
C TYR A 173 8.94 36.29 -2.61
N GLY A 174 9.47 36.34 -1.39
CA GLY A 174 10.31 35.29 -0.80
C GLY A 174 11.78 35.69 -0.72
N ASN A 175 12.57 34.91 0.02
CA ASN A 175 13.98 35.27 0.29
C ASN A 175 14.84 35.23 -0.97
N GLU A 176 14.54 34.33 -1.91
CA GLU A 176 15.19 34.22 -3.22
C GLU A 176 14.25 34.68 -4.34
N CYS A 177 13.15 35.36 -3.99
CA CYS A 177 12.09 35.79 -4.91
C CYS A 177 11.52 34.64 -5.75
N GLU A 178 11.45 33.47 -5.11
CA GLU A 178 11.11 32.20 -5.72
C GLU A 178 9.59 32.00 -5.90
N LYS A 179 8.76 32.88 -5.33
CA LYS A 179 7.29 32.78 -5.33
C LYS A 179 6.66 33.93 -6.10
N PRO A 180 5.75 33.68 -7.05
CA PRO A 180 4.97 34.74 -7.67
C PRO A 180 3.92 35.31 -6.69
N CYS A 181 3.61 36.60 -6.79
CA CYS A 181 2.42 37.19 -6.18
C CYS A 181 1.15 36.52 -6.73
N GLY A 182 0.06 36.52 -5.95
CA GLY A 182 -1.28 36.24 -6.47
C GLY A 182 -1.79 37.37 -7.37
N ALA A 183 -3.11 37.42 -7.59
CA ALA A 183 -3.75 38.36 -8.52
C ALA A 183 -3.86 39.79 -7.93
N CYS A 184 -2.71 40.40 -7.60
CA CYS A 184 -2.58 41.69 -6.97
C CYS A 184 -1.14 42.24 -7.12
N SER A 185 -0.89 43.46 -6.63
CA SER A 185 0.47 43.86 -6.25
C SER A 185 0.72 43.44 -4.80
N CYS A 186 1.58 42.44 -4.59
CA CYS A 186 1.87 41.92 -3.26
C CYS A 186 3.11 42.56 -2.61
N ASP A 187 3.15 42.51 -1.28
CA ASP A 187 4.33 42.83 -0.48
C ASP A 187 5.45 41.82 -0.77
N ARG A 188 6.66 42.34 -0.96
CA ARG A 188 7.80 41.58 -1.51
C ARG A 188 8.44 40.62 -0.51
N VAL A 189 8.05 40.68 0.77
CA VAL A 189 8.57 39.81 1.83
C VAL A 189 7.51 38.79 2.25
N THR A 190 6.30 39.26 2.54
CA THR A 190 5.20 38.44 3.08
C THR A 190 4.34 37.78 2.01
N GLY A 191 4.30 38.31 0.79
CA GLY A 191 3.37 37.88 -0.26
C GLY A 191 1.96 38.44 -0.10
N ASN A 192 1.69 39.27 0.92
CA ASN A 192 0.36 39.79 1.20
C ASN A 192 0.03 41.01 0.32
N CYS A 193 -1.18 41.03 -0.23
CA CYS A 193 -1.66 42.10 -1.10
C CYS A 193 -2.02 43.35 -0.30
N THR A 194 -1.39 44.47 -0.65
CA THR A 194 -1.59 45.76 0.03
C THR A 194 -2.80 46.55 -0.49
N GLY A 195 -3.43 46.09 -1.58
CA GLY A 195 -4.63 46.67 -2.19
C GLY A 195 -5.74 45.64 -2.41
N ALA A 196 -6.74 46.03 -3.20
CA ALA A 196 -7.78 45.11 -3.66
C ALA A 196 -7.18 44.01 -4.58
N CYS A 197 -7.78 42.82 -4.54
CA CYS A 197 -7.52 41.79 -5.53
C CYS A 197 -8.05 42.22 -6.90
N MET A 198 -7.46 41.67 -7.97
CA MET A 198 -8.10 41.72 -9.29
C MET A 198 -9.45 41.00 -9.24
N THR A 199 -10.42 41.46 -10.04
CA THR A 199 -11.77 40.87 -10.11
C THR A 199 -11.71 39.35 -10.31
N GLY A 200 -12.52 38.62 -9.55
CA GLY A 200 -12.49 37.15 -9.54
C GLY A 200 -11.51 36.53 -8.53
N TRP A 201 -10.84 37.29 -7.68
CA TRP A 201 -9.89 36.77 -6.68
C TRP A 201 -10.10 37.33 -5.26
N TYR A 202 -9.74 36.54 -4.25
CA TYR A 202 -9.81 36.88 -2.83
C TYR A 202 -8.70 36.15 -2.02
N GLY A 203 -8.63 36.43 -0.72
CA GLY A 203 -7.58 36.01 0.20
C GLY A 203 -6.58 37.15 0.47
N GLU A 204 -5.83 37.06 1.58
CA GLU A 204 -4.81 38.07 1.90
C GLU A 204 -3.70 38.17 0.84
N GLN A 205 -3.48 37.10 0.07
CA GLN A 205 -2.52 37.02 -1.04
C GLN A 205 -3.19 37.02 -2.42
N CYS A 206 -4.52 37.22 -2.49
CA CYS A 206 -5.32 37.18 -3.73
C CYS A 206 -5.06 35.93 -4.58
N ASP A 207 -4.92 34.79 -3.90
CA ASP A 207 -4.53 33.47 -4.41
C ASP A 207 -5.74 32.54 -4.64
N LYS A 208 -6.91 32.90 -4.11
CA LYS A 208 -8.16 32.12 -4.21
C LYS A 208 -9.10 32.78 -5.21
N ARG A 209 -9.87 31.99 -5.96
CA ARG A 209 -10.84 32.53 -6.94
C ARG A 209 -12.23 32.67 -6.34
N CYS A 210 -12.89 33.79 -6.63
CA CYS A 210 -14.32 33.95 -6.37
C CYS A 210 -15.12 32.84 -7.06
N GLN A 211 -16.23 32.44 -6.45
CA GLN A 211 -17.15 31.47 -7.05
C GLN A 211 -17.71 32.03 -8.37
N THR A 212 -17.77 31.19 -9.41
CA THR A 212 -18.23 31.60 -10.76
C THR A 212 -19.71 31.98 -10.83
N SER A 213 -20.48 31.63 -9.81
CA SER A 213 -21.88 32.04 -9.64
C SER A 213 -22.06 33.29 -8.77
N CYS A 214 -20.98 33.95 -8.31
CA CYS A 214 -21.07 35.34 -7.91
C CYS A 214 -21.36 36.21 -9.14
N PHE A 215 -22.25 37.19 -9.01
CA PHE A 215 -22.51 38.15 -10.09
C PHE A 215 -21.20 38.86 -10.50
N ASN A 216 -20.90 38.90 -11.80
CA ASN A 216 -19.62 39.37 -12.38
C ASN A 216 -18.32 38.72 -11.82
N ASN A 217 -18.42 37.58 -11.11
CA ASN A 217 -17.34 36.99 -10.32
C ASN A 217 -16.80 37.92 -9.21
N GLU A 218 -17.62 38.84 -8.69
CA GLU A 218 -17.21 39.76 -7.63
C GLU A 218 -17.46 39.18 -6.23
N CYS A 219 -16.41 39.12 -5.41
CA CYS A 219 -16.48 38.65 -4.04
C CYS A 219 -15.60 39.47 -3.09
N GLU A 220 -15.92 39.44 -1.80
CA GLU A 220 -15.24 40.19 -0.75
C GLU A 220 -13.79 39.70 -0.57
N ARG A 221 -12.85 40.65 -0.57
CA ARG A 221 -11.39 40.41 -0.57
C ARG A 221 -10.90 39.41 0.48
N ILE A 222 -11.51 39.33 1.65
CA ILE A 222 -11.04 38.45 2.75
C ILE A 222 -11.85 37.16 2.82
N THR A 223 -13.19 37.26 2.83
CA THR A 223 -14.09 36.12 3.08
C THR A 223 -14.39 35.28 1.83
N GLY A 224 -14.33 35.89 0.64
CA GLY A 224 -14.78 35.29 -0.61
C GLY A 224 -16.31 35.32 -0.79
N HIS A 225 -17.07 35.99 0.08
CA HIS A 225 -18.52 36.13 -0.07
C HIS A 225 -18.89 37.01 -1.26
N CYS A 226 -19.89 36.64 -2.06
CA CYS A 226 -20.31 37.45 -3.21
C CYS A 226 -20.83 38.82 -2.75
N THR A 227 -20.31 39.90 -3.35
CA THR A 227 -20.64 41.29 -2.94
C THR A 227 -22.05 41.69 -3.35
N SER A 228 -22.46 41.29 -4.55
CA SER A 228 -23.77 41.56 -5.15
C SER A 228 -24.76 40.41 -4.93
N ASP A 229 -26.03 40.62 -5.29
CA ASP A 229 -27.05 39.58 -5.23
C ASP A 229 -26.72 38.40 -6.14
N CYS A 230 -27.20 37.21 -5.75
CA CYS A 230 -26.99 36.00 -6.52
C CYS A 230 -27.77 36.02 -7.84
N PRO A 231 -27.23 35.44 -8.93
CA PRO A 231 -27.99 35.20 -10.16
C PRO A 231 -29.28 34.44 -9.86
N THR A 232 -30.35 34.73 -10.60
CA THR A 232 -31.66 34.11 -10.42
C THR A 232 -31.54 32.58 -10.45
N GLY A 233 -31.96 31.92 -9.37
CA GLY A 233 -31.81 30.49 -9.19
C GLY A 233 -30.64 30.07 -8.29
N TYR A 234 -29.89 31.00 -7.69
CA TYR A 234 -28.80 30.72 -6.75
C TYR A 234 -28.96 31.45 -5.40
N PHE A 235 -28.41 30.87 -4.33
CA PHE A 235 -28.42 31.45 -2.99
C PHE A 235 -27.21 31.02 -2.13
N GLY A 236 -27.10 31.61 -0.94
CA GLY A 236 -26.02 31.47 0.03
C GLY A 236 -24.91 32.53 -0.16
N PRO A 237 -23.99 32.66 0.82
CA PRO A 237 -22.97 33.72 0.83
C PRO A 237 -21.96 33.63 -0.34
N PHE A 238 -21.87 32.48 -1.00
CA PHE A 238 -21.04 32.26 -2.20
C PHE A 238 -21.89 32.05 -3.48
N CYS A 239 -23.21 32.24 -3.42
CA CYS A 239 -24.15 31.97 -4.50
C CYS A 239 -23.99 30.58 -5.14
N SER A 240 -23.53 29.58 -4.37
CA SER A 240 -23.17 28.24 -4.86
C SER A 240 -24.29 27.20 -4.70
N LYS A 241 -25.37 27.54 -4.00
CA LYS A 241 -26.53 26.66 -3.80
C LYS A 241 -27.62 27.01 -4.80
N ASN A 242 -28.23 26.02 -5.43
CA ASN A 242 -29.34 26.24 -6.35
C ASN A 242 -30.65 26.44 -5.57
N CYS A 243 -31.45 27.43 -5.96
CA CYS A 243 -32.86 27.52 -5.59
C CYS A 243 -33.63 26.30 -6.11
N SER A 244 -34.77 26.00 -5.50
CA SER A 244 -35.68 24.98 -6.04
C SER A 244 -36.16 25.35 -7.44
N SER A 245 -36.22 24.36 -8.33
CA SER A 245 -36.92 24.48 -9.61
C SER A 245 -38.43 24.71 -9.43
N GLY A 246 -38.99 24.37 -8.27
CA GLY A 246 -40.38 24.61 -7.89
C GLY A 246 -40.67 26.04 -7.42
N CYS A 247 -39.67 26.90 -7.15
CA CYS A 247 -39.91 28.32 -6.89
C CYS A 247 -40.50 29.01 -8.13
N LEU A 248 -41.44 29.94 -7.96
CA LEU A 248 -42.04 30.70 -9.05
C LEU A 248 -41.01 31.61 -9.76
N GLU A 249 -40.35 32.50 -9.01
CA GLU A 249 -39.39 33.50 -9.51
C GLU A 249 -38.05 33.45 -8.75
N GLY A 250 -37.59 32.24 -8.43
CA GLY A 250 -36.37 32.02 -7.64
C GLY A 250 -36.59 32.13 -6.13
N CYS A 251 -35.48 32.24 -5.38
CA CYS A 251 -35.49 32.16 -3.93
C CYS A 251 -34.67 33.26 -3.27
N ASN A 252 -34.91 33.48 -1.97
CA ASN A 252 -34.21 34.44 -1.15
C ASN A 252 -32.71 34.13 -1.10
N ARG A 253 -31.90 35.17 -1.33
CA ARG A 253 -30.43 35.10 -1.39
C ARG A 253 -29.77 34.44 -0.18
N ASP A 254 -30.26 34.70 1.03
CA ASP A 254 -29.59 34.26 2.26
C ASP A 254 -30.17 32.94 2.77
N THR A 255 -31.50 32.79 2.71
CA THR A 255 -32.21 31.67 3.32
C THR A 255 -32.55 30.54 2.35
N GLY A 256 -32.65 30.82 1.05
CA GLY A 256 -33.11 29.86 0.03
C GLY A 256 -34.63 29.70 -0.08
N VAL A 257 -35.41 30.46 0.69
CA VAL A 257 -36.89 30.40 0.73
C VAL A 257 -37.50 31.01 -0.55
N CYS A 258 -38.46 30.35 -1.19
CA CYS A 258 -39.12 30.84 -2.41
C CYS A 258 -40.11 31.99 -2.07
N SER A 259 -39.62 33.22 -1.98
CA SER A 259 -40.40 34.37 -1.48
C SER A 259 -41.63 34.75 -2.33
N THR A 260 -41.66 34.37 -3.61
CA THR A 260 -42.80 34.57 -4.52
C THR A 260 -43.75 33.36 -4.59
N GLY A 261 -43.50 32.34 -3.76
CA GLY A 261 -44.30 31.13 -3.67
C GLY A 261 -43.91 30.05 -4.69
N CYS A 262 -44.72 28.99 -4.71
CA CYS A 262 -44.47 27.79 -5.50
C CYS A 262 -45.19 27.79 -6.84
N LYS A 263 -44.56 27.14 -7.83
CA LYS A 263 -45.22 26.68 -9.05
C LYS A 263 -46.29 25.64 -8.70
N ASP A 264 -47.31 25.55 -9.55
CA ASP A 264 -48.39 24.60 -9.35
C ASP A 264 -47.86 23.16 -9.33
N GLY A 265 -48.40 22.35 -8.42
CA GLY A 265 -47.87 21.02 -8.13
C GLY A 265 -46.72 20.99 -7.09
N PHE A 266 -46.34 22.11 -6.48
CA PHE A 266 -45.35 22.16 -5.39
C PHE A 266 -45.79 23.01 -4.18
N HIS A 267 -45.28 22.71 -2.98
CA HIS A 267 -45.60 23.42 -1.74
C HIS A 267 -44.42 23.49 -0.73
N GLY A 268 -44.61 24.28 0.33
CA GLY A 268 -43.66 24.54 1.41
C GLY A 268 -42.68 25.67 1.11
N ASP A 269 -42.00 26.19 2.13
CA ASP A 269 -41.16 27.41 2.06
C ASP A 269 -40.06 27.36 0.98
N PHE A 270 -39.63 26.17 0.60
CA PHE A 270 -38.62 25.93 -0.43
C PHE A 270 -39.19 25.33 -1.73
N CYS A 271 -40.51 25.14 -1.83
CA CYS A 271 -41.21 24.58 -2.98
C CYS A 271 -40.63 23.27 -3.55
N ASN A 272 -40.00 22.48 -2.68
CA ASN A 272 -39.40 21.18 -3.02
C ASN A 272 -40.37 20.02 -2.84
N ASN A 273 -41.47 20.21 -2.12
CA ASN A 273 -42.43 19.15 -1.85
C ASN A 273 -43.46 19.11 -2.99
N PRO A 274 -43.54 18.05 -3.80
CA PRO A 274 -44.60 17.93 -4.78
C PRO A 274 -45.95 17.75 -4.08
N CYS A 275 -47.00 18.36 -4.63
CA CYS A 275 -48.38 18.05 -4.25
C CYS A 275 -48.64 16.55 -4.42
N ASN A 276 -49.45 15.96 -3.53
CA ASN A 276 -49.79 14.54 -3.63
C ASN A 276 -50.38 14.22 -5.02
N GLU A 277 -49.92 13.13 -5.62
CA GLU A 277 -50.41 12.66 -6.92
C GLU A 277 -51.91 12.40 -6.95
N ASN A 278 -52.50 12.14 -5.78
CA ASN A 278 -53.92 11.92 -5.54
C ASN A 278 -54.72 13.21 -5.28
N CYS A 279 -54.09 14.38 -5.19
CA CYS A 279 -54.84 15.62 -5.39
C CYS A 279 -55.42 15.60 -6.82
N GLU A 280 -56.66 16.01 -7.00
CA GLU A 280 -57.26 16.18 -8.33
C GLU A 280 -57.62 17.66 -8.50
N PRO A 281 -57.10 18.41 -9.49
CA PRO A 281 -56.22 18.01 -10.60
C PRO A 281 -54.71 18.25 -10.30
N LYS A 282 -54.13 17.55 -9.30
CA LYS A 282 -52.76 17.74 -8.77
C LYS A 282 -52.46 19.13 -8.19
N LEU A 283 -53.48 19.87 -7.75
CA LEU A 283 -53.34 21.16 -7.08
C LEU A 283 -53.44 21.02 -5.55
N CYS A 284 -52.48 21.61 -4.84
CA CYS A 284 -52.47 21.68 -3.38
C CYS A 284 -52.13 23.09 -2.87
N ASN A 285 -52.50 23.36 -1.62
CA ASN A 285 -52.19 24.61 -0.92
C ASN A 285 -50.67 24.79 -0.82
N ARG A 286 -50.18 25.93 -1.31
CA ARG A 286 -48.75 26.21 -1.46
C ARG A 286 -47.97 26.26 -0.13
N VAL A 287 -48.64 26.38 1.00
CA VAL A 287 -48.04 26.32 2.35
C VAL A 287 -48.28 24.94 2.99
N THR A 288 -49.54 24.53 3.13
CA THR A 288 -49.89 23.32 3.91
C THR A 288 -49.80 22.01 3.14
N GLY A 289 -49.75 22.03 1.81
CA GLY A 289 -49.81 20.84 0.97
C GLY A 289 -51.20 20.21 0.83
N HIS A 290 -52.24 20.81 1.42
CA HIS A 290 -53.61 20.27 1.40
C HIS A 290 -54.20 20.34 -0.01
N CYS A 291 -54.76 19.26 -0.53
CA CYS A 291 -55.34 19.22 -1.87
C CYS A 291 -56.53 20.19 -1.95
N VAL A 292 -56.54 21.09 -2.93
CA VAL A 292 -57.52 22.19 -2.98
C VAL A 292 -58.89 21.65 -3.38
N GLU A 293 -58.99 21.14 -4.60
CA GLU A 293 -60.26 20.73 -5.22
C GLU A 293 -60.75 19.35 -4.76
N GLY A 294 -59.86 18.45 -4.32
CA GLY A 294 -60.25 17.16 -3.75
C GLY A 294 -59.23 16.04 -3.95
N CYS A 295 -59.66 14.84 -3.58
CA CYS A 295 -58.92 13.59 -3.74
C CYS A 295 -59.45 12.81 -4.94
N LYS A 296 -58.55 12.14 -5.66
CA LYS A 296 -58.92 11.10 -6.63
C LYS A 296 -59.70 9.99 -5.95
N THR A 297 -60.61 9.37 -6.70
CA THR A 297 -61.39 8.21 -6.23
C THR A 297 -60.47 7.12 -5.68
N GLY A 298 -60.68 6.74 -4.41
CA GLY A 298 -59.89 5.73 -3.72
C GLY A 298 -58.91 6.29 -2.67
N SER A 299 -58.79 7.60 -2.51
CA SER A 299 -58.08 8.19 -1.36
C SER A 299 -58.84 9.34 -0.68
N TYR A 300 -58.45 9.64 0.55
CA TYR A 300 -59.04 10.65 1.43
C TYR A 300 -57.99 11.30 2.34
N GLY A 301 -58.45 12.22 3.21
CA GLY A 301 -57.64 13.08 4.07
C GLY A 301 -57.25 14.39 3.36
N ASP A 302 -56.86 15.40 4.14
CA ASP A 302 -56.50 16.73 3.63
C ASP A 302 -55.36 16.71 2.59
N LEU A 303 -54.45 15.74 2.71
CA LEU A 303 -53.34 15.51 1.78
C LEU A 303 -53.65 14.40 0.74
N CYS A 304 -54.84 13.80 0.74
CA CYS A 304 -55.25 12.69 -0.13
C CYS A 304 -54.30 11.46 -0.14
N ASN A 305 -53.59 11.25 0.96
CA ASN A 305 -52.59 10.18 1.16
C ASN A 305 -53.16 8.93 1.85
N LEU A 306 -54.38 8.96 2.38
CA LEU A 306 -54.99 7.81 3.04
C LEU A 306 -55.82 7.01 2.03
N PRO A 307 -55.60 5.70 1.85
CA PRO A 307 -56.41 4.89 0.94
C PRO A 307 -57.80 4.60 1.55
N CYS A 308 -58.84 4.65 0.73
CA CYS A 308 -60.17 4.15 1.11
C CYS A 308 -60.12 2.65 1.48
N ALA A 309 -61.01 2.22 2.37
CA ALA A 309 -61.12 0.79 2.69
C ALA A 309 -61.49 -0.04 1.44
N SER A 310 -60.92 -1.23 1.30
CA SER A 310 -61.12 -2.12 0.13
C SER A 310 -62.56 -2.62 -0.06
N SER A 311 -63.45 -2.38 0.93
CA SER A 311 -64.90 -2.59 0.84
C SER A 311 -65.66 -1.47 0.14
N CYS A 312 -65.06 -0.29 -0.06
CA CYS A 312 -65.73 0.87 -0.66
C CYS A 312 -65.71 0.79 -2.21
N ARG A 313 -66.82 0.34 -2.82
CA ARG A 313 -66.91 0.18 -4.29
C ARG A 313 -66.97 1.50 -5.09
N GLU A 314 -67.48 2.57 -4.49
CA GLU A 314 -67.68 3.88 -5.14
C GLU A 314 -66.79 4.99 -4.55
N GLY A 315 -65.73 4.61 -3.82
CA GLY A 315 -64.86 5.54 -3.10
C GLY A 315 -65.36 5.86 -1.68
N CYS A 316 -64.70 6.83 -1.05
CA CYS A 316 -64.97 7.21 0.34
C CYS A 316 -64.91 8.73 0.56
N GLU A 317 -65.57 9.20 1.62
CA GLU A 317 -65.68 10.62 1.97
C GLU A 317 -64.31 11.25 2.28
N ARG A 318 -64.05 12.42 1.68
CA ARG A 318 -62.79 13.19 1.77
C ARG A 318 -62.24 13.35 3.19
N GLU A 319 -63.09 13.70 4.16
CA GLU A 319 -62.64 13.98 5.54
C GLU A 319 -62.69 12.76 6.47
N SER A 320 -63.62 11.83 6.22
CA SER A 320 -63.99 10.77 7.18
C SER A 320 -63.52 9.37 6.79
N GLY A 321 -63.15 9.14 5.52
CA GLY A 321 -62.78 7.83 4.99
C GLY A 321 -63.91 6.81 4.90
N ARG A 322 -65.17 7.22 5.18
CA ARG A 322 -66.35 6.34 5.13
C ARG A 322 -66.75 6.03 3.69
N CYS A 323 -67.05 4.77 3.40
CA CYS A 323 -67.57 4.37 2.09
C CYS A 323 -68.85 5.14 1.77
N SER A 324 -68.92 5.72 0.58
CA SER A 324 -70.15 6.30 0.06
C SER A 324 -71.10 5.17 -0.34
N GLY A 325 -72.22 5.05 0.37
CA GLY A 325 -73.25 4.02 0.14
C GLY A 325 -73.35 2.98 1.26
N SER A 326 -74.50 2.94 1.93
CA SER A 326 -74.84 1.94 2.94
C SER A 326 -75.75 0.86 2.34
N GLU A 327 -75.38 -0.41 2.47
CA GLU A 327 -76.14 -1.38 3.27
C GLU A 327 -75.47 -2.77 3.35
N SER A 328 -75.76 -3.47 4.44
CA SER A 328 -75.31 -4.81 4.76
C SER A 328 -76.24 -5.88 4.18
N LEU A 329 -75.72 -7.08 3.88
CA LEU A 329 -76.49 -8.33 3.97
C LEU A 329 -75.57 -9.56 4.00
N VAL A 330 -76.12 -10.67 4.50
CA VAL A 330 -75.42 -11.91 4.89
C VAL A 330 -75.93 -13.08 4.04
N SER A 331 -75.08 -14.04 3.64
CA SER A 331 -75.31 -15.50 3.80
C SER A 331 -74.45 -16.43 2.90
N SER A 332 -74.28 -17.64 3.41
CA SER A 332 -73.72 -18.91 2.89
C SER A 332 -74.04 -19.37 1.45
N GLU A 333 -73.15 -20.16 0.82
CA GLU A 333 -73.22 -21.66 0.82
C GLU A 333 -72.03 -22.36 0.11
N ASN A 334 -71.91 -23.68 0.32
CA ASN A 334 -70.80 -24.57 -0.11
C ASN A 334 -70.92 -25.10 -1.55
N LYS A 335 -69.79 -25.60 -2.12
CA LYS A 335 -69.71 -26.88 -2.89
C LYS A 335 -68.26 -27.37 -3.11
N ASN A 336 -68.09 -28.67 -3.36
CA ASN A 336 -66.86 -29.46 -3.16
C ASN A 336 -66.27 -30.10 -4.44
N LEU A 337 -64.94 -30.36 -4.39
CA LEU A 337 -64.16 -31.45 -5.06
C LEU A 337 -64.02 -31.45 -6.62
N PRO A 338 -63.03 -32.18 -7.21
CA PRO A 338 -62.01 -33.04 -6.58
C PRO A 338 -60.54 -32.81 -6.98
N LEU A 339 -59.62 -33.37 -6.16
CA LEU A 339 -58.20 -33.53 -6.45
C LEU A 339 -57.89 -35.02 -6.74
N ILE A 340 -57.08 -35.31 -7.76
CA ILE A 340 -56.62 -36.68 -8.09
C ILE A 340 -55.24 -36.92 -7.48
N VAL A 341 -55.04 -38.08 -6.85
CA VAL A 341 -53.75 -38.54 -6.31
C VAL A 341 -53.07 -39.46 -7.32
N GLY A 342 -51.78 -39.24 -7.59
CA GLY A 342 -50.89 -40.11 -8.36
C GLY A 342 -49.48 -40.12 -7.75
N LEU A 343 -48.84 -41.28 -7.69
CA LEU A 343 -47.70 -41.55 -6.78
C LEU A 343 -46.31 -41.52 -7.44
N SER A 344 -45.31 -41.38 -6.56
CA SER A 344 -43.96 -41.99 -6.59
C SER A 344 -42.96 -41.65 -7.71
N SER A 345 -41.96 -40.81 -7.37
CA SER A 345 -40.52 -41.16 -7.44
C SER A 345 -39.62 -40.09 -6.76
N GLY A 346 -39.91 -39.75 -5.49
CA GLY A 346 -39.19 -38.71 -4.74
C GLY A 346 -37.89 -39.21 -4.11
N GLY A 347 -36.74 -38.87 -4.71
CA GLY A 347 -35.42 -39.18 -4.17
C GLY A 347 -34.30 -38.55 -4.99
N GLY A 348 -33.99 -39.14 -6.16
CA GLY A 348 -32.94 -38.63 -7.05
C GLY A 348 -33.22 -37.23 -7.61
N PHE A 349 -34.48 -36.95 -7.97
CA PHE A 349 -34.86 -35.66 -8.56
C PHE A 349 -34.68 -34.48 -7.58
N LEU A 350 -34.96 -34.69 -6.28
CA LEU A 350 -34.79 -33.66 -5.27
C LEU A 350 -33.30 -33.34 -5.06
N LEU A 351 -32.45 -34.38 -5.04
CA LEU A 351 -31.00 -34.22 -4.89
C LEU A 351 -30.38 -33.49 -6.10
N ILE A 352 -30.83 -33.80 -7.32
CA ILE A 352 -30.38 -33.10 -8.54
C ILE A 352 -30.84 -31.64 -8.53
N ILE A 353 -32.07 -31.35 -8.09
CA ILE A 353 -32.55 -29.96 -7.94
C ILE A 353 -31.74 -29.22 -6.87
N ILE A 354 -31.41 -29.85 -5.74
CA ILE A 354 -30.57 -29.24 -4.69
C ILE A 354 -29.14 -28.97 -5.21
N ILE A 355 -28.53 -29.93 -5.91
CA ILE A 355 -27.19 -29.74 -6.49
C ILE A 355 -27.21 -28.66 -7.59
N ALA A 356 -28.21 -28.67 -8.48
CA ALA A 356 -28.35 -27.66 -9.53
C ALA A 356 -28.64 -26.26 -8.96
N THR A 357 -29.46 -26.15 -7.89
CA THR A 357 -29.70 -24.87 -7.22
C THR A 357 -28.49 -24.39 -6.43
N VAL A 358 -27.70 -25.27 -5.80
CA VAL A 358 -26.42 -24.91 -5.16
C VAL A 358 -25.38 -24.47 -6.19
N ILE A 359 -25.23 -25.18 -7.31
CA ILE A 359 -24.33 -24.78 -8.41
C ILE A 359 -24.79 -23.46 -9.03
N CYS A 360 -26.09 -23.30 -9.28
CA CYS A 360 -26.66 -22.04 -9.79
C CYS A 360 -26.45 -20.90 -8.79
N MET A 361 -26.71 -21.09 -7.49
CA MET A 361 -26.40 -20.10 -6.45
C MET A 361 -24.91 -19.79 -6.35
N HIS A 362 -24.02 -20.76 -6.56
CA HIS A 362 -22.58 -20.54 -6.57
C HIS A 362 -22.13 -19.74 -7.80
N GLN A 363 -22.69 -20.02 -8.98
CA GLN A 363 -22.45 -19.26 -10.22
C GLN A 363 -23.09 -17.86 -10.19
N LEU A 364 -24.25 -17.71 -9.56
CA LEU A 364 -24.88 -16.40 -9.33
C LEU A 364 -24.08 -15.58 -8.32
N ARG A 365 -23.61 -16.18 -7.21
CA ARG A 365 -22.69 -15.53 -6.26
C ARG A 365 -21.35 -15.15 -6.90
N SER A 366 -20.82 -15.95 -7.82
CA SER A 366 -19.59 -15.59 -8.55
C SER A 366 -19.81 -14.44 -9.53
N ARG A 367 -20.96 -14.41 -10.24
CA ARG A 367 -21.39 -13.25 -11.05
C ARG A 367 -21.61 -11.99 -10.21
N GLN A 368 -22.34 -12.07 -9.11
CA GLN A 368 -22.57 -10.93 -8.21
C GLN A 368 -21.27 -10.37 -7.61
N ARG A 369 -20.29 -11.23 -7.29
CA ARG A 369 -18.95 -10.79 -6.87
C ARG A 369 -18.19 -10.10 -8.01
N LEU A 370 -18.31 -10.58 -9.25
CA LEU A 370 -17.72 -9.95 -10.42
C LEU A 370 -18.40 -8.60 -10.74
N GLU A 371 -19.72 -8.52 -10.65
CA GLU A 371 -20.53 -7.31 -10.81
C GLU A 371 -20.22 -6.28 -9.71
N LYS A 372 -20.11 -6.68 -8.44
CA LYS A 372 -19.67 -5.80 -7.34
C LYS A 372 -18.25 -5.27 -7.60
N GLN A 373 -17.33 -6.08 -8.15
CA GLN A 373 -15.99 -5.63 -8.57
C GLN A 373 -15.95 -4.77 -9.85
N LEU A 374 -16.98 -4.84 -10.70
CA LEU A 374 -17.12 -4.02 -11.90
C LEU A 374 -17.81 -2.68 -11.58
N ALA A 375 -18.81 -2.68 -10.71
CA ALA A 375 -19.46 -1.47 -10.19
C ALA A 375 -18.49 -0.59 -9.38
N ILE A 376 -17.65 -1.20 -8.54
CA ILE A 376 -16.57 -0.48 -7.83
C ILE A 376 -15.57 0.14 -8.83
N ARG A 377 -15.26 -0.55 -9.94
CA ARG A 377 -14.41 0.00 -11.01
C ARG A 377 -15.06 1.18 -11.73
N HIS A 378 -16.30 1.02 -12.21
CA HIS A 378 -17.04 2.10 -12.88
C HIS A 378 -17.21 3.34 -11.99
N PHE A 379 -17.40 3.17 -10.69
CA PHE A 379 -17.49 4.30 -9.76
C PHE A 379 -16.14 5.00 -9.53
N GLN A 380 -15.02 4.27 -9.56
CA GLN A 380 -13.68 4.86 -9.48
C GLN A 380 -13.32 5.66 -10.76
N GLU A 381 -13.76 5.18 -11.92
CA GLU A 381 -13.54 5.82 -13.22
C GLU A 381 -14.38 7.09 -13.40
N ASN A 382 -15.64 7.11 -12.93
CA ASN A 382 -16.56 8.24 -13.15
C ASN A 382 -16.37 9.45 -12.21
N ASN A 383 -15.61 9.34 -11.12
CA ASN A 383 -15.49 10.39 -10.10
C ASN A 383 -14.18 11.22 -10.15
N GLY A 384 -13.48 11.22 -11.29
CA GLY A 384 -12.39 12.20 -11.52
C GLY A 384 -11.12 11.97 -10.71
N TRP A 385 -10.87 10.75 -10.21
CA TRP A 385 -9.51 10.35 -9.83
C TRP A 385 -8.69 10.26 -11.12
N THR A 386 -7.94 11.31 -11.44
CA THR A 386 -7.33 11.47 -12.77
C THR A 386 -6.34 10.36 -13.08
N PHE A 387 -6.74 9.50 -14.02
CA PHE A 387 -5.80 8.79 -14.87
C PHE A 387 -5.22 9.81 -15.85
N ASP A 388 -4.02 10.32 -15.57
CA ASP A 388 -3.23 11.00 -16.60
C ASP A 388 -2.75 9.95 -17.61
N ASP A 389 -3.47 9.87 -18.73
CA ASP A 389 -3.12 9.09 -19.90
C ASP A 389 -2.12 9.87 -20.78
N GLU A 390 -0.84 9.82 -20.40
CA GLU A 390 0.22 9.99 -21.40
C GLU A 390 0.75 8.62 -21.84
N ARG A 391 0.43 8.29 -23.09
CA ARG A 391 1.08 7.24 -23.87
C ARG A 391 2.59 7.36 -23.73
N ILE A 392 3.23 6.36 -23.13
CA ILE A 392 4.66 6.10 -23.35
C ILE A 392 4.83 5.47 -24.74
N SER A 393 4.56 6.27 -25.79
CA SER A 393 5.12 6.04 -27.12
C SER A 393 6.60 6.44 -27.08
N GLY A 394 7.49 5.52 -27.43
CA GLY A 394 8.92 5.73 -27.26
C GLY A 394 9.48 6.83 -28.18
N SER A 395 9.82 8.00 -27.60
CA SER A 395 10.65 9.02 -28.25
C SER A 395 11.27 10.03 -27.27
N GLN A 396 12.02 9.56 -26.26
CA GLN A 396 12.94 10.42 -25.46
C GLN A 396 14.34 9.80 -25.22
N PHE A 397 14.75 8.89 -26.10
CA PHE A 397 16.16 8.56 -26.34
C PHE A 397 16.53 9.03 -27.75
N ASP A 398 16.62 10.35 -27.94
CA ASP A 398 17.39 11.01 -29.02
C ASP A 398 17.19 12.54 -28.97
N LYS A 399 18.19 13.24 -28.40
CA LYS A 399 18.60 14.66 -28.65
C LYS A 399 19.47 15.20 -27.51
N MET A 400 20.64 14.60 -27.30
CA MET A 400 21.80 15.28 -26.72
C MET A 400 22.85 15.51 -27.81
N SER A 401 22.50 16.35 -28.78
CA SER A 401 23.44 16.89 -29.77
C SER A 401 22.89 18.18 -30.37
N ALA A 402 23.77 19.16 -30.56
CA ALA A 402 23.49 20.54 -31.00
C ALA A 402 22.54 21.37 -30.11
N PHE A 403 23.10 22.26 -29.29
CA PHE A 403 23.24 23.65 -29.73
C PHE A 403 24.36 24.35 -28.95
N ASN A 404 25.22 25.06 -29.67
CA ASN A 404 26.35 25.82 -29.14
C ASN A 404 26.15 27.28 -29.57
N GLY A 405 26.32 28.26 -28.68
CA GLY A 405 26.46 29.66 -29.12
C GLY A 405 25.82 30.77 -28.26
N SER A 406 26.72 31.64 -27.77
CA SER A 406 26.56 33.10 -27.55
C SER A 406 26.41 33.62 -26.11
N MET A 407 27.00 34.80 -25.90
CA MET A 407 27.47 35.37 -24.61
C MET A 407 26.77 36.68 -24.20
N HIS A 408 27.19 37.18 -23.03
CA HIS A 408 27.05 38.53 -22.44
C HIS A 408 25.79 38.80 -21.58
N GLY A 409 25.89 39.43 -20.38
CA GLY A 409 27.06 39.79 -19.56
C GLY A 409 26.83 40.99 -18.61
N SER A 410 27.77 41.19 -17.65
CA SER A 410 28.03 42.44 -16.86
C SER A 410 27.37 42.66 -15.47
N MET A 411 28.03 43.55 -14.69
CA MET A 411 28.18 43.69 -13.21
C MET A 411 27.41 44.93 -12.62
N HIS A 412 27.51 45.42 -11.35
CA HIS A 412 28.46 45.29 -10.22
C HIS A 412 27.76 45.51 -8.84
N GLY A 413 28.21 44.84 -7.73
CA GLY A 413 27.47 44.77 -6.44
C GLY A 413 28.07 45.44 -5.19
N SER A 414 27.93 44.83 -3.97
CA SER A 414 28.46 45.23 -2.61
C SER A 414 27.51 46.06 -1.68
N ILE A 415 27.56 46.16 -0.32
CA ILE A 415 28.34 45.60 0.84
C ILE A 415 27.71 46.03 2.23
N HIS A 416 28.07 45.36 3.36
CA HIS A 416 27.90 45.72 4.82
C HIS A 416 26.47 45.84 5.43
N GLY A 417 26.21 45.61 6.74
CA GLY A 417 27.02 45.03 7.84
C GLY A 417 26.54 45.40 9.28
N SER A 418 26.81 44.53 10.29
CA SER A 418 26.74 44.75 11.78
C SER A 418 25.34 44.92 12.46
N GLN A 419 25.07 44.70 13.77
CA GLN A 419 25.70 43.95 14.90
C GLN A 419 24.75 43.89 16.15
N PHE A 420 25.10 43.06 17.16
CA PHE A 420 24.91 43.20 18.65
C PHE A 420 23.77 42.55 19.50
N HIS A 421 24.21 41.58 20.33
CA HIS A 421 23.97 41.23 21.77
C HIS A 421 22.60 41.21 22.50
N GLY A 422 22.44 40.20 23.38
CA GLY A 422 21.52 40.24 24.55
C GLY A 422 21.22 38.89 25.25
N ASP A 423 22.02 38.54 26.26
CA ASP A 423 21.88 37.53 27.36
C ASP A 423 20.54 37.61 28.16
N THR A 424 20.09 36.68 29.06
CA THR A 424 20.66 35.52 29.80
C THR A 424 19.53 34.61 30.42
N ARG A 425 19.75 33.28 30.58
CA ARG A 425 19.45 32.33 31.72
C ARG A 425 18.06 32.29 32.44
N HIS A 426 17.54 31.21 33.06
CA HIS A 426 17.83 29.75 33.20
C HIS A 426 16.61 29.04 33.85
N SER A 427 16.35 27.76 33.55
CA SER A 427 16.04 26.67 34.53
C SER A 427 15.76 25.34 33.81
N GLU A 428 16.05 24.21 34.48
CA GLU A 428 16.19 22.87 33.87
C GLU A 428 15.18 21.85 34.41
N ILE A 429 14.74 20.91 33.57
CA ILE A 429 14.30 19.56 33.97
C ILE A 429 14.86 18.57 32.93
N ASN A 430 15.48 17.48 33.38
CA ASN A 430 16.41 16.69 32.59
C ASN A 430 15.89 15.27 32.28
N TYR A 431 16.09 14.78 31.05
CA TYR A 431 15.86 13.38 30.64
C TYR A 431 17.21 12.71 30.38
N PRO A 432 17.44 11.44 30.80
CA PRO A 432 18.72 10.78 30.59
C PRO A 432 18.88 10.29 29.14
N TYR A 433 19.73 11.00 28.40
CA TYR A 433 20.31 10.59 27.12
C TYR A 433 21.83 10.70 27.30
N GLU A 434 22.60 9.65 26.99
CA GLU A 434 24.02 9.80 26.69
C GLU A 434 24.38 8.95 25.47
N GLU A 435 24.98 9.61 24.49
CA GLU A 435 25.41 9.04 23.22
C GLU A 435 26.86 8.56 23.31
N GLY A 436 27.11 7.30 22.93
CA GLY A 436 28.44 6.86 22.52
C GLY A 436 28.69 7.21 21.06
N TYR A 437 29.44 8.29 20.79
CA TYR A 437 29.86 8.66 19.43
C TYR A 437 30.76 7.58 18.81
N HIS A 438 30.24 6.82 17.84
CA HIS A 438 31.04 5.97 16.97
C HIS A 438 30.66 6.08 15.49
N ASN A 439 31.53 6.77 14.75
CA ASN A 439 31.85 6.63 13.32
C ASN A 439 30.69 6.50 12.32
N ALA A 440 30.31 7.64 11.74
CA ALA A 440 29.67 7.67 10.43
C ALA A 440 30.64 7.11 9.36
N SER A 441 30.37 5.91 8.87
CA SER A 441 31.13 5.30 7.77
C SER A 441 30.21 4.59 6.76
N SER A 442 30.46 4.86 5.48
CA SER A 442 29.99 4.13 4.28
C SER A 442 28.47 3.92 4.06
N SER A 443 27.97 4.54 3.00
CA SER A 443 26.66 4.23 2.39
C SER A 443 26.68 2.88 1.64
N GLY A 444 26.48 1.78 2.39
CA GLY A 444 26.42 0.41 1.87
C GLY A 444 26.97 -0.69 2.80
N GLY A 445 27.28 -0.37 4.05
CA GLY A 445 27.73 -1.35 5.05
C GLY A 445 26.61 -2.22 5.62
N ASP A 446 26.99 -3.32 6.27
CA ASP A 446 26.05 -4.27 6.88
C ASP A 446 25.33 -3.67 8.11
N ILE A 447 24.02 -3.89 8.19
CA ILE A 447 23.15 -3.38 9.25
C ILE A 447 22.94 -4.49 10.28
N LYS A 448 23.39 -4.30 11.53
CA LYS A 448 23.11 -5.25 12.62
C LYS A 448 21.62 -5.24 12.95
N LEU A 449 21.05 -6.39 13.31
CA LEU A 449 19.60 -6.49 13.54
C LEU A 449 19.08 -5.65 14.72
N ASN A 450 19.92 -5.35 15.71
CA ASN A 450 19.54 -4.45 16.82
C ASN A 450 19.35 -3.01 16.34
N ASP A 451 20.09 -2.60 15.31
CA ASP A 451 20.12 -1.23 14.77
C ASP A 451 19.10 -1.06 13.63
N LEU A 452 18.50 -2.16 13.15
CA LEU A 452 17.59 -2.19 12.00
C LEU A 452 16.38 -1.26 12.17
N TYR A 453 15.78 -1.23 13.37
CA TYR A 453 14.66 -0.32 13.64
C TYR A 453 15.07 1.15 13.44
N GLN A 454 16.18 1.56 14.07
CA GLN A 454 16.72 2.93 13.94
C GLN A 454 17.16 3.26 12.51
N TYR A 455 17.67 2.26 11.76
CA TYR A 455 17.99 2.42 10.34
C TYR A 455 16.74 2.70 9.51
N VAL A 456 15.69 1.88 9.62
CA VAL A 456 14.44 2.07 8.88
C VAL A 456 13.73 3.37 9.29
N SER A 457 13.67 3.70 10.59
CA SER A 457 13.08 4.97 11.05
C SER A 457 13.80 6.21 10.50
N ARG A 458 15.14 6.18 10.40
CA ARG A 458 15.91 7.30 9.80
C ARG A 458 15.62 7.48 8.31
N LEU A 459 15.46 6.38 7.56
CA LEU A 459 15.07 6.43 6.14
C LEU A 459 13.64 6.97 5.99
N ARG A 460 12.68 6.46 6.76
CA ARG A 460 11.29 6.98 6.79
C ARG A 460 11.20 8.48 7.05
N ALA A 461 12.00 9.00 7.99
CA ALA A 461 12.02 10.42 8.33
C ALA A 461 12.59 11.33 7.21
N SER A 462 13.32 10.75 6.25
CA SER A 462 14.12 11.49 5.27
C SER A 462 13.60 11.26 3.86
N LYS A 463 12.72 12.16 3.37
CA LYS A 463 12.18 12.12 2.01
C LYS A 463 13.29 12.00 0.96
N GLY A 464 13.11 11.13 -0.03
CA GLY A 464 14.08 10.95 -1.12
C GLY A 464 15.24 9.99 -0.83
N THR A 465 15.36 9.42 0.39
CA THR A 465 16.50 8.55 0.74
C THR A 465 16.42 7.17 0.08
N TYR A 466 15.26 6.50 0.11
CA TYR A 466 15.05 5.22 -0.57
C TYR A 466 15.27 5.35 -2.08
N GLU A 467 14.79 6.44 -2.67
CA GLU A 467 14.96 6.80 -4.08
C GLU A 467 16.42 7.05 -4.43
N THR A 468 17.16 7.75 -3.56
CA THR A 468 18.60 8.01 -3.74
C THR A 468 19.42 6.74 -3.65
N GLU A 469 19.11 5.84 -2.72
CA GLU A 469 19.79 4.56 -2.59
C GLU A 469 19.46 3.62 -3.76
N HIS A 470 18.19 3.54 -4.16
CA HIS A 470 17.73 2.72 -5.29
C HIS A 470 18.31 3.19 -6.64
N LYS A 471 18.41 4.50 -6.88
CA LYS A 471 19.03 5.08 -8.09
C LYS A 471 20.51 4.71 -8.28
N ARG A 472 21.21 4.30 -7.22
CA ARG A 472 22.61 3.82 -7.28
C ARG A 472 22.73 2.35 -7.76
N LEU A 473 21.63 1.60 -7.80
CA LEU A 473 21.62 0.24 -8.32
C LEU A 473 21.75 0.28 -9.86
N PRO A 474 22.46 -0.67 -10.50
CA PRO A 474 22.55 -0.74 -11.96
C PRO A 474 21.16 -0.85 -12.60
N ILE A 475 20.88 -0.09 -13.67
CA ILE A 475 19.57 -0.05 -14.36
C ILE A 475 19.75 -0.50 -15.81
N GLY A 476 18.77 -1.23 -16.34
CA GLY A 476 18.75 -1.70 -17.73
C GLY A 476 19.58 -2.97 -17.93
N LEU A 477 19.82 -3.30 -19.21
CA LEU A 477 20.54 -4.51 -19.61
C LEU A 477 22.05 -4.30 -19.46
N ILE A 478 22.62 -4.75 -18.34
CA ILE A 478 24.06 -4.59 -18.01
C ILE A 478 24.93 -5.81 -18.37
N LYS A 479 24.31 -6.86 -18.92
CA LYS A 479 24.97 -8.10 -19.38
C LYS A 479 24.41 -8.49 -20.76
N PRO A 480 25.12 -9.33 -21.54
CA PRO A 480 24.61 -9.90 -22.77
C PRO A 480 23.27 -10.63 -22.58
N CYS A 481 22.39 -10.47 -23.56
CA CYS A 481 21.08 -11.12 -23.69
C CYS A 481 20.83 -11.54 -25.15
N THR A 482 21.90 -11.97 -25.82
CA THR A 482 21.96 -12.33 -27.24
C THR A 482 20.96 -13.41 -27.61
N GLU A 483 20.79 -14.43 -26.76
CA GLU A 483 19.89 -15.56 -27.02
C GLU A 483 18.41 -15.16 -26.97
N GLY A 484 18.05 -14.32 -26.00
CA GLY A 484 16.70 -13.78 -25.86
C GLY A 484 16.37 -12.67 -26.87
N SER A 485 17.38 -12.11 -27.53
CA SER A 485 17.25 -11.07 -28.56
C SER A 485 17.16 -11.62 -29.99
N LYS A 486 17.27 -12.94 -30.18
CA LYS A 486 17.14 -13.58 -31.49
C LYS A 486 15.71 -13.41 -32.05
N PRO A 487 15.52 -13.22 -33.38
CA PRO A 487 14.19 -13.03 -33.98
C PRO A 487 13.17 -14.13 -33.65
N GLU A 488 13.61 -15.40 -33.59
CA GLU A 488 12.78 -16.55 -33.21
C GLU A 488 12.33 -16.53 -31.73
N ASN A 489 13.05 -15.78 -30.88
CA ASN A 489 12.79 -15.67 -29.44
C ASN A 489 12.10 -14.36 -29.03
N GLU A 490 12.03 -13.34 -29.90
CA GLU A 490 11.39 -12.05 -29.56
C GLU A 490 9.95 -12.26 -29.08
N ARG A 491 9.17 -13.14 -29.73
CA ARG A 491 7.78 -13.48 -29.35
C ARG A 491 7.66 -14.29 -28.06
N LYS A 492 8.76 -14.81 -27.51
CA LYS A 492 8.79 -15.47 -26.20
C LYS A 492 8.98 -14.47 -25.05
N ASN A 493 9.30 -13.21 -25.34
CA ASN A 493 9.43 -12.14 -24.34
C ASN A 493 8.13 -11.35 -24.19
N ARG A 494 7.57 -11.27 -22.98
CA ARG A 494 6.38 -10.44 -22.69
C ARG A 494 6.68 -8.94 -22.82
N TYR A 495 7.92 -8.52 -22.57
CA TYR A 495 8.36 -7.13 -22.63
C TYR A 495 9.72 -7.00 -23.32
N LYS A 496 9.83 -6.14 -24.34
CA LYS A 496 11.06 -5.97 -25.13
C LYS A 496 12.27 -5.48 -24.33
N ASN A 497 12.05 -4.80 -23.20
CA ASN A 497 13.08 -4.26 -22.33
C ASN A 497 13.43 -5.18 -21.12
N ILE A 498 12.78 -6.33 -20.99
CA ILE A 498 13.03 -7.31 -19.92
C ILE A 498 13.39 -8.65 -20.57
N ILE A 499 14.66 -8.81 -20.92
CA ILE A 499 15.20 -10.00 -21.58
C ILE A 499 16.14 -10.73 -20.59
N ALA A 500 16.06 -12.07 -20.55
CA ALA A 500 16.96 -12.87 -19.73
C ALA A 500 18.43 -12.74 -20.18
N TYR A 501 19.35 -12.56 -19.22
CA TYR A 501 20.79 -12.52 -19.48
C TYR A 501 21.36 -13.90 -19.84
N ASP A 502 22.30 -13.95 -20.79
CA ASP A 502 22.80 -15.22 -21.36
C ASP A 502 23.51 -16.11 -20.34
N HIS A 503 24.33 -15.50 -19.45
CA HIS A 503 25.16 -16.23 -18.48
C HIS A 503 24.39 -16.90 -17.33
N SER A 504 23.14 -16.50 -17.11
CA SER A 504 22.31 -16.92 -15.97
C SER A 504 20.92 -17.42 -16.40
N ARG A 505 20.61 -17.44 -17.70
CA ARG A 505 19.31 -17.91 -18.20
C ARG A 505 19.11 -19.39 -17.90
N VAL A 506 17.85 -19.79 -17.76
CA VAL A 506 17.51 -21.22 -17.83
C VAL A 506 17.57 -21.67 -19.29
N ILE A 507 18.12 -22.86 -19.52
CA ILE A 507 18.34 -23.46 -20.84
C ILE A 507 17.42 -24.67 -20.94
N LEU A 508 16.48 -24.68 -21.88
CA LEU A 508 15.56 -25.80 -22.06
C LEU A 508 16.25 -26.96 -22.80
N LEU A 509 16.19 -28.15 -22.21
CA LEU A 509 16.72 -29.39 -22.77
C LEU A 509 15.63 -30.11 -23.57
N GLY A 510 15.91 -30.36 -24.85
CA GLY A 510 15.43 -31.52 -25.62
C GLY A 510 13.92 -31.73 -25.82
N GLY A 511 13.47 -31.63 -27.07
CA GLY A 511 12.22 -32.20 -27.57
C GLY A 511 12.04 -31.81 -29.03
N ASP A 512 11.70 -32.77 -29.92
CA ASP A 512 11.74 -32.68 -31.40
C ASP A 512 10.87 -31.58 -32.06
N HIS A 513 10.27 -30.67 -31.28
CA HIS A 513 9.28 -29.68 -31.74
C HIS A 513 9.61 -28.22 -31.35
N SER A 514 10.68 -27.97 -30.58
CA SER A 514 11.07 -26.60 -30.20
C SER A 514 12.19 -26.07 -31.12
N THR A 515 11.98 -24.88 -31.68
CA THR A 515 12.96 -24.20 -32.56
C THR A 515 14.06 -23.45 -31.80
N SER A 516 14.00 -23.38 -30.45
CA SER A 516 15.05 -22.83 -29.60
C SER A 516 14.83 -23.21 -28.14
N ASP A 517 15.96 -23.47 -27.47
CA ASP A 517 16.19 -23.71 -26.04
C ASP A 517 15.82 -22.53 -25.09
N TYR A 518 15.31 -21.42 -25.62
CA TYR A 518 15.09 -20.19 -24.85
C TYR A 518 13.75 -20.15 -24.10
N ILE A 519 13.83 -19.78 -22.82
CA ILE A 519 12.74 -19.23 -22.01
C ILE A 519 13.21 -17.95 -21.30
N ASN A 520 12.32 -16.97 -21.10
CA ASN A 520 12.65 -15.75 -20.36
C ASN A 520 12.58 -15.99 -18.84
N ALA A 521 13.61 -16.66 -18.34
CA ALA A 521 13.86 -16.90 -16.93
C ALA A 521 15.36 -16.91 -16.63
N ASN A 522 15.75 -16.51 -15.42
CA ASN A 522 17.13 -16.57 -14.94
C ASN A 522 17.20 -17.27 -13.58
N TYR A 523 18.26 -18.04 -13.35
CA TYR A 523 18.61 -18.44 -11.99
C TYR A 523 19.01 -17.22 -11.18
N ILE A 524 18.56 -17.18 -9.93
CA ILE A 524 18.97 -16.19 -8.92
C ILE A 524 19.56 -16.94 -7.72
N ASN A 525 20.68 -16.44 -7.20
CA ASN A 525 21.32 -17.01 -6.02
C ASN A 525 20.56 -16.67 -4.73
N GLY A 526 20.46 -17.64 -3.82
CA GLY A 526 19.98 -17.47 -2.45
C GLY A 526 21.11 -17.06 -1.52
N TYR A 527 20.77 -16.77 -0.26
CA TYR A 527 21.78 -16.34 0.71
C TYR A 527 22.81 -17.44 1.01
N SER A 528 22.38 -18.71 1.08
CA SER A 528 23.26 -19.85 1.32
C SER A 528 23.19 -20.97 0.28
N LYS A 529 22.53 -20.73 -0.85
CA LYS A 529 22.41 -21.72 -1.93
C LYS A 529 22.49 -21.04 -3.29
N GLU A 530 23.45 -21.44 -4.12
CA GLU A 530 23.48 -21.05 -5.52
C GLU A 530 22.25 -21.57 -6.27
N LYS A 531 21.75 -20.80 -7.24
CA LYS A 531 20.54 -21.10 -8.01
C LYS A 531 19.33 -21.47 -7.13
N ARG A 532 19.16 -20.80 -5.98
CA ARG A 532 18.03 -21.04 -5.06
C ARG A 532 16.68 -20.75 -5.72
N TYR A 533 16.63 -19.76 -6.61
CA TYR A 533 15.40 -19.35 -7.27
C TYR A 533 15.55 -19.38 -8.78
N ILE A 534 14.42 -19.49 -9.48
CA ILE A 534 14.27 -19.17 -10.89
C ILE A 534 13.35 -17.98 -11.00
N ALA A 535 13.86 -16.81 -11.39
CA ALA A 535 13.07 -15.62 -11.63
C ALA A 535 12.60 -15.60 -13.10
N ALA A 536 11.31 -15.85 -13.31
CA ALA A 536 10.70 -16.01 -14.63
C ALA A 536 9.67 -14.92 -14.94
N GLN A 537 9.43 -14.63 -16.22
CA GLN A 537 8.23 -13.88 -16.62
C GLN A 537 6.96 -14.72 -16.37
N GLY A 538 5.80 -14.08 -16.22
CA GLY A 538 4.51 -14.76 -16.28
C GLY A 538 4.26 -15.27 -17.69
N PRO A 539 4.05 -16.59 -17.89
CA PRO A 539 3.97 -17.17 -19.23
C PRO A 539 2.90 -16.48 -20.08
N SER A 540 3.22 -16.26 -21.34
CA SER A 540 2.27 -15.98 -22.40
C SER A 540 1.68 -17.30 -22.92
N GLU A 541 0.56 -17.24 -23.63
CA GLU A 541 -0.11 -18.39 -24.26
C GLU A 541 0.88 -19.29 -25.03
N ASN A 542 1.69 -18.68 -25.89
CA ASN A 542 2.73 -19.33 -26.69
C ASN A 542 3.99 -19.79 -25.91
N THR A 543 4.02 -19.64 -24.59
CA THR A 543 5.15 -20.05 -23.73
C THR A 543 4.75 -20.96 -22.57
N VAL A 544 3.48 -21.39 -22.48
CA VAL A 544 3.02 -22.24 -21.36
C VAL A 544 3.70 -23.61 -21.36
N GLY A 545 3.83 -24.26 -22.52
CA GLY A 545 4.57 -25.53 -22.67
C GLY A 545 6.02 -25.42 -22.21
N ALA A 546 6.74 -24.41 -22.74
CA ALA A 546 8.11 -24.09 -22.32
C ALA A 546 8.24 -23.81 -20.81
N PHE A 547 7.25 -23.17 -20.19
CA PHE A 547 7.23 -22.91 -18.74
C PHE A 547 7.09 -24.22 -17.94
N TRP A 548 6.21 -25.13 -18.37
CA TRP A 548 6.08 -26.44 -17.73
C TRP A 548 7.26 -27.37 -18.00
N GLN A 549 7.86 -27.31 -19.18
CA GLN A 549 9.13 -27.99 -19.48
C GLN A 549 10.24 -27.53 -18.53
N MET A 550 10.36 -26.22 -18.29
CA MET A 550 11.29 -25.66 -17.32
C MET A 550 11.02 -26.17 -15.90
N VAL A 551 9.76 -26.13 -15.45
CA VAL A 551 9.34 -26.62 -14.13
C VAL A 551 9.72 -28.10 -13.94
N TRP A 552 9.43 -28.93 -14.94
CA TRP A 552 9.75 -30.36 -14.92
C TRP A 552 11.26 -30.62 -14.93
N GLN A 553 11.99 -29.97 -15.84
CA GLN A 553 13.44 -30.13 -15.97
C GLN A 553 14.19 -29.75 -14.69
N GLU A 554 13.85 -28.60 -14.12
CA GLU A 554 14.52 -28.04 -12.94
C GLU A 554 14.00 -28.64 -11.61
N GLN A 555 13.07 -29.60 -11.70
CA GLN A 555 12.44 -30.30 -10.57
C GLN A 555 11.84 -29.31 -9.54
N CYS A 556 11.19 -28.25 -10.03
CA CYS A 556 10.58 -27.21 -9.20
C CYS A 556 9.30 -27.72 -8.52
N SER A 557 9.41 -28.12 -7.25
CA SER A 557 8.26 -28.52 -6.41
C SER A 557 7.47 -27.32 -5.86
N LEU A 558 7.99 -26.09 -5.99
CA LEU A 558 7.38 -24.88 -5.44
C LEU A 558 7.38 -23.72 -6.45
N ILE A 559 6.18 -23.24 -6.77
CA ILE A 559 5.95 -22.09 -7.66
C ILE A 559 5.36 -20.93 -6.84
N VAL A 560 5.94 -19.74 -6.96
CA VAL A 560 5.49 -18.50 -6.31
C VAL A 560 5.05 -17.50 -7.38
N MET A 561 3.75 -17.26 -7.46
CA MET A 561 3.08 -16.36 -8.40
C MET A 561 2.66 -15.07 -7.69
N LEU A 562 3.22 -13.93 -8.08
CA LEU A 562 3.01 -12.64 -7.42
C LEU A 562 2.17 -11.67 -8.27
N THR A 563 1.17 -12.21 -8.98
CA THR A 563 0.31 -11.43 -9.87
C THR A 563 -1.07 -12.07 -9.98
N ASN A 564 -2.09 -11.26 -10.24
CA ASN A 564 -3.33 -11.76 -10.82
C ASN A 564 -3.15 -11.97 -12.33
N LEU A 565 -4.04 -12.72 -12.97
CA LEU A 565 -3.99 -12.98 -14.42
C LEU A 565 -4.21 -11.69 -15.23
N VAL A 566 -5.17 -10.87 -14.78
CA VAL A 566 -5.55 -9.58 -15.37
C VAL A 566 -5.62 -8.54 -14.26
N GLU A 567 -5.04 -7.37 -14.47
CA GLU A 567 -5.10 -6.24 -13.55
C GLU A 567 -5.34 -4.96 -14.37
N CYS A 568 -6.28 -4.11 -13.94
CA CYS A 568 -6.72 -2.92 -14.69
C CYS A 568 -7.02 -3.17 -16.19
N GLY A 569 -7.63 -4.32 -16.51
CA GLY A 569 -7.94 -4.74 -17.88
C GLY A 569 -6.74 -5.30 -18.68
N VAL A 570 -5.52 -5.22 -18.16
CA VAL A 570 -4.29 -5.66 -18.83
C VAL A 570 -3.92 -7.08 -18.42
N SER A 571 -3.69 -7.98 -19.38
CA SER A 571 -3.15 -9.32 -19.12
C SER A 571 -1.72 -9.24 -18.58
N LYS A 572 -1.52 -9.75 -17.36
CA LYS A 572 -0.21 -9.84 -16.69
C LYS A 572 0.37 -11.25 -16.79
N CYS A 573 -0.48 -12.28 -16.82
CA CYS A 573 -0.08 -13.68 -16.93
C CYS A 573 -1.18 -14.47 -17.65
N HIS A 574 -0.80 -15.40 -18.53
CA HIS A 574 -1.75 -16.40 -19.06
C HIS A 574 -2.01 -17.46 -17.97
N PRO A 575 -3.24 -17.99 -17.82
CA PRO A 575 -3.47 -19.15 -16.95
C PRO A 575 -2.66 -20.34 -17.46
N TYR A 576 -1.91 -20.98 -16.57
CA TYR A 576 -1.07 -22.15 -16.90
C TYR A 576 -1.42 -23.37 -16.04
N TRP A 577 -2.54 -23.34 -15.32
CA TRP A 577 -3.06 -24.45 -14.53
C TRP A 577 -4.55 -24.66 -14.87
N PRO A 578 -5.15 -25.82 -14.55
CA PRO A 578 -6.56 -26.08 -14.85
C PRO A 578 -7.47 -25.03 -14.21
N GLN A 579 -8.44 -24.51 -14.97
CA GLN A 579 -9.45 -23.57 -14.44
C GLN A 579 -10.76 -24.29 -14.10
N ASP A 580 -11.25 -25.17 -14.98
CA ASP A 580 -12.60 -25.76 -14.88
C ASP A 580 -12.59 -27.30 -14.77
N ASP A 581 -11.75 -28.02 -15.54
CA ASP A 581 -11.80 -29.48 -15.66
C ASP A 581 -10.88 -30.26 -14.68
N ASN A 582 -10.31 -29.59 -13.67
CA ASN A 582 -9.26 -30.10 -12.76
C ASN A 582 -7.96 -30.63 -13.41
N GLU A 583 -7.90 -30.80 -14.73
CA GLU A 583 -6.73 -31.29 -15.47
C GLU A 583 -6.56 -30.51 -16.79
N CYS A 584 -5.31 -30.31 -17.23
CA CYS A 584 -4.98 -29.73 -18.53
C CYS A 584 -3.66 -30.29 -19.05
N CYS A 585 -3.50 -30.32 -20.38
CA CYS A 585 -2.30 -30.84 -21.04
C CYS A 585 -1.53 -29.73 -21.75
N PHE A 586 -0.22 -29.72 -21.57
CA PHE A 586 0.71 -28.85 -22.30
C PHE A 586 1.84 -29.71 -22.85
N ASP A 587 1.93 -29.81 -24.18
CA ASP A 587 2.82 -30.73 -24.89
C ASP A 587 2.66 -32.18 -24.38
N ASP A 588 3.70 -32.80 -23.81
CA ASP A 588 3.66 -34.15 -23.22
C ASP A 588 3.47 -34.18 -21.69
N LEU A 589 3.14 -33.03 -21.09
CA LEU A 589 2.91 -32.85 -19.65
C LEU A 589 1.40 -32.74 -19.37
N THR A 590 0.91 -33.57 -18.45
CA THR A 590 -0.46 -33.51 -17.93
C THR A 590 -0.45 -32.93 -16.51
N ILE A 591 -1.12 -31.79 -16.31
CA ILE A 591 -1.14 -31.02 -15.06
C ILE A 591 -2.52 -31.19 -14.44
N LYS A 592 -2.59 -31.70 -13.21
CA LYS A 592 -3.82 -31.90 -12.45
C LYS A 592 -3.83 -31.11 -11.16
N CYS A 593 -4.93 -30.41 -10.84
CA CYS A 593 -5.17 -29.86 -9.51
C CYS A 593 -5.78 -30.94 -8.60
N LYS A 594 -5.19 -31.15 -7.43
CA LYS A 594 -5.69 -32.04 -6.37
C LYS A 594 -6.63 -31.31 -5.41
N SER A 595 -6.26 -30.08 -5.02
CA SER A 595 -6.98 -29.23 -4.07
C SER A 595 -6.45 -27.80 -4.09
N GLU A 596 -7.26 -26.85 -3.61
CA GLU A 596 -6.86 -25.47 -3.36
C GLU A 596 -7.20 -25.05 -1.91
N ASP A 597 -6.28 -24.36 -1.25
CA ASP A 597 -6.53 -23.63 0.00
C ASP A 597 -6.56 -22.12 -0.30
N VAL A 598 -7.70 -21.48 -0.06
CA VAL A 598 -7.90 -20.04 -0.29
C VAL A 598 -7.73 -19.27 1.02
N PHE A 599 -6.83 -18.29 1.03
CA PHE A 599 -6.57 -17.37 2.13
C PHE A 599 -6.98 -15.94 1.73
N ALA A 600 -7.00 -15.02 2.70
CA ALA A 600 -7.48 -13.64 2.47
C ALA A 600 -6.63 -12.86 1.43
N ASP A 601 -5.34 -13.16 1.36
CA ASP A 601 -4.35 -12.44 0.54
C ASP A 601 -3.57 -13.33 -0.45
N PHE A 602 -3.81 -14.64 -0.43
CA PHE A 602 -3.14 -15.62 -1.28
C PHE A 602 -3.94 -16.93 -1.44
N THR A 603 -3.58 -17.75 -2.42
CA THR A 603 -4.14 -19.09 -2.67
C THR A 603 -2.99 -20.08 -2.80
N LEU A 604 -3.13 -21.26 -2.21
CA LEU A 604 -2.24 -22.40 -2.43
C LEU A 604 -2.98 -23.44 -3.27
N ARG A 605 -2.35 -23.97 -4.32
CA ARG A 605 -2.87 -25.08 -5.12
C ARG A 605 -1.91 -26.25 -5.08
N TYR A 606 -2.44 -27.44 -4.87
CA TYR A 606 -1.66 -28.67 -4.85
C TYR A 606 -1.81 -29.34 -6.22
N LEU A 607 -0.78 -29.24 -7.04
CA LEU A 607 -0.75 -29.73 -8.41
C LEU A 607 0.04 -31.03 -8.50
N THR A 608 -0.31 -31.89 -9.46
CA THR A 608 0.52 -33.01 -9.90
C THR A 608 0.77 -32.86 -11.38
N VAL A 609 2.04 -32.90 -11.78
CA VAL A 609 2.45 -32.95 -13.18
C VAL A 609 2.85 -34.38 -13.51
N THR A 610 2.41 -34.89 -14.65
CA THR A 610 2.71 -36.23 -15.13
C THR A 610 3.37 -36.17 -16.51
N LYS A 611 4.48 -36.87 -16.71
CA LYS A 611 5.19 -37.05 -17.99
C LYS A 611 5.55 -38.52 -18.15
N ASN A 612 5.16 -39.18 -19.25
CA ASN A 612 5.49 -40.59 -19.53
C ASN A 612 5.20 -41.58 -18.37
N GLY A 613 4.23 -41.28 -17.50
CA GLY A 613 3.87 -42.07 -16.31
C GLY A 613 4.60 -41.68 -15.02
N GLU A 614 5.70 -40.94 -15.09
CA GLU A 614 6.35 -40.33 -13.92
C GLU A 614 5.53 -39.14 -13.40
N LYS A 615 5.60 -38.87 -12.09
CA LYS A 615 4.81 -37.83 -11.43
C LYS A 615 5.66 -36.94 -10.55
N MET A 616 5.38 -35.64 -10.59
CA MET A 616 5.95 -34.62 -9.72
C MET A 616 4.82 -33.85 -9.04
N ASP A 617 4.85 -33.78 -7.70
CA ASP A 617 3.92 -32.96 -6.93
C ASP A 617 4.49 -31.55 -6.74
N ILE A 618 3.62 -30.55 -6.89
CA ILE A 618 4.00 -29.14 -6.89
C ILE A 618 3.02 -28.35 -6.04
N THR A 619 3.52 -27.47 -5.18
CA THR A 619 2.69 -26.44 -4.53
C THR A 619 2.79 -25.13 -5.30
N HIS A 620 1.65 -24.60 -5.75
CA HIS A 620 1.53 -23.32 -6.42
C HIS A 620 0.99 -22.28 -5.44
N CYS A 621 1.82 -21.28 -5.12
CA CYS A 621 1.53 -20.24 -4.15
C CYS A 621 1.24 -18.93 -4.90
N GLN A 622 -0.02 -18.55 -5.05
CA GLN A 622 -0.43 -17.30 -5.70
C GLN A 622 -0.74 -16.21 -4.67
N TYR A 623 0.02 -15.12 -4.65
CA TYR A 623 -0.32 -13.92 -3.89
C TYR A 623 -1.28 -13.04 -4.69
N THR A 624 -2.48 -12.77 -4.17
CA THR A 624 -3.61 -12.23 -4.95
C THR A 624 -3.89 -10.75 -4.67
N THR A 625 -3.30 -10.15 -3.63
CA THR A 625 -3.62 -8.77 -3.20
C THR A 625 -2.52 -7.74 -3.46
N TRP A 626 -1.51 -8.06 -4.28
CA TRP A 626 -0.54 -7.06 -4.72
C TRP A 626 -1.17 -6.14 -5.77
N PRO A 627 -1.23 -4.80 -5.56
CA PRO A 627 -1.86 -3.89 -6.50
C PRO A 627 -1.08 -3.76 -7.82
N ASP A 628 -1.77 -3.40 -8.91
CA ASP A 628 -1.16 -3.17 -10.22
C ASP A 628 -0.03 -2.12 -10.12
N LYS A 629 -0.41 -0.93 -9.62
CA LYS A 629 0.51 0.18 -9.35
C LYS A 629 0.98 0.11 -7.89
N GLY A 630 2.30 0.17 -7.66
CA GLY A 630 2.91 0.28 -6.34
C GLY A 630 3.10 -1.04 -5.58
N VAL A 631 2.82 -1.01 -4.28
CA VAL A 631 3.07 -2.07 -3.30
C VAL A 631 1.84 -2.29 -2.41
N PRO A 632 1.68 -3.47 -1.76
CA PRO A 632 0.65 -3.66 -0.75
C PRO A 632 0.77 -2.59 0.34
N LYS A 633 -0.36 -1.99 0.76
CA LYS A 633 -0.37 -0.93 1.79
C LYS A 633 0.22 -1.39 3.13
N TYR A 634 0.23 -2.70 3.39
CA TYR A 634 0.67 -3.30 4.64
C TYR A 634 1.63 -4.45 4.36
N ALA A 635 2.73 -4.53 5.11
CA ALA A 635 3.69 -5.62 5.02
C ALA A 635 3.16 -6.97 5.55
N THR A 636 2.18 -6.95 6.45
CA THR A 636 1.68 -8.16 7.16
C THR A 636 1.33 -9.32 6.23
N PRO A 637 0.53 -9.15 5.14
CA PRO A 637 0.17 -10.29 4.31
C PRO A 637 1.37 -10.90 3.56
N LEU A 638 2.37 -10.10 3.17
CA LEU A 638 3.57 -10.65 2.53
C LEU A 638 4.44 -11.40 3.55
N ILE A 639 4.46 -11.00 4.82
CA ILE A 639 5.14 -11.72 5.91
C ILE A 639 4.44 -13.07 6.19
N GLU A 640 3.11 -13.12 6.12
CA GLU A 640 2.36 -14.38 6.24
C GLU A 640 2.59 -15.32 5.06
N PHE A 641 2.57 -14.78 3.84
CA PHE A 641 2.89 -15.52 2.63
C PHE A 641 4.33 -16.04 2.62
N LEU A 642 5.30 -15.21 3.04
CA LEU A 642 6.69 -15.63 3.27
C LEU A 642 6.75 -16.82 4.24
N HIS A 643 6.07 -16.73 5.38
CA HIS A 643 6.06 -17.81 6.36
C HIS A 643 5.47 -19.11 5.78
N LYS A 644 4.43 -19.03 4.94
CA LYS A 644 3.89 -20.20 4.23
C LYS A 644 4.87 -20.78 3.22
N VAL A 645 5.50 -19.96 2.39
CA VAL A 645 6.54 -20.42 1.45
C VAL A 645 7.69 -21.11 2.19
N LYS A 646 8.14 -20.56 3.34
CA LYS A 646 9.18 -21.19 4.17
C LYS A 646 8.77 -22.49 4.87
N GLN A 647 7.47 -22.80 4.97
CA GLN A 647 6.98 -24.11 5.44
C GLN A 647 6.94 -25.16 4.31
N LEU A 648 6.86 -24.70 3.07
CA LEU A 648 6.66 -25.53 1.87
C LEU A 648 7.95 -25.72 1.06
N GLU A 649 8.98 -24.89 1.30
CA GLU A 649 10.25 -24.97 0.59
C GLU A 649 11.06 -26.21 0.95
N ASP A 650 11.64 -26.84 -0.08
CA ASP A 650 12.54 -27.99 0.04
C ASP A 650 13.93 -27.64 -0.54
N ASN A 651 14.68 -28.65 -1.01
CA ASN A 651 15.99 -28.48 -1.63
C ASN A 651 15.96 -28.16 -3.14
N SER A 652 14.80 -28.04 -3.79
CA SER A 652 14.67 -27.66 -5.21
C SER A 652 14.95 -26.16 -5.45
N PRO A 653 14.98 -25.68 -6.71
CA PRO A 653 14.87 -24.25 -7.03
C PRO A 653 13.42 -23.77 -6.88
N ILE A 654 13.20 -22.65 -6.18
CA ILE A 654 11.87 -22.04 -6.07
C ILE A 654 11.63 -21.19 -7.33
N LEU A 655 10.62 -21.52 -8.14
CA LEU A 655 10.25 -20.71 -9.29
C LEU A 655 9.44 -19.50 -8.81
N VAL A 656 9.92 -18.28 -9.01
CA VAL A 656 9.24 -17.03 -8.63
C VAL A 656 8.93 -16.22 -9.88
N HIS A 657 7.66 -15.86 -10.10
CA HIS A 657 7.25 -15.03 -11.24
C HIS A 657 6.18 -13.99 -10.87
N CYS A 658 6.02 -13.00 -11.74
CA CYS A 658 4.90 -12.06 -11.72
C CYS A 658 4.46 -11.84 -13.18
N SER A 659 4.35 -10.59 -13.66
CA SER A 659 4.27 -10.31 -15.10
C SER A 659 5.65 -10.36 -15.78
N ALA A 660 6.54 -9.42 -15.44
CA ALA A 660 7.88 -9.32 -16.03
C ALA A 660 8.94 -10.20 -15.34
N GLY A 661 8.67 -10.67 -14.12
CA GLY A 661 9.63 -11.48 -13.35
C GLY A 661 10.79 -10.69 -12.74
N CYS A 662 10.63 -9.38 -12.50
CA CYS A 662 11.70 -8.54 -11.94
C CYS A 662 11.25 -7.62 -10.78
N GLY A 663 10.09 -6.97 -10.90
CA GLY A 663 9.54 -6.09 -9.85
C GLY A 663 9.11 -6.87 -8.60
N ARG A 664 7.83 -7.26 -8.53
CA ARG A 664 7.27 -8.03 -7.41
C ARG A 664 8.07 -9.30 -7.08
N SER A 665 8.52 -10.05 -8.10
CA SER A 665 9.39 -11.21 -7.94
C SER A 665 10.73 -10.88 -7.28
N GLY A 666 11.35 -9.75 -7.66
CA GLY A 666 12.55 -9.27 -7.01
C GLY A 666 12.30 -8.85 -5.57
N SER A 667 11.18 -8.19 -5.28
CA SER A 667 10.81 -7.84 -3.90
C SER A 667 10.61 -9.08 -3.03
N PHE A 668 9.91 -10.10 -3.51
CA PHE A 668 9.73 -11.36 -2.76
C PHE A 668 11.05 -12.10 -2.55
N ILE A 669 11.86 -12.27 -3.60
CA ILE A 669 13.18 -12.93 -3.49
C ILE A 669 14.08 -12.17 -2.52
N ALA A 670 14.11 -10.83 -2.58
CA ALA A 670 14.91 -10.02 -1.66
C ALA A 670 14.44 -10.17 -0.22
N VAL A 671 13.12 -10.16 0.05
CA VAL A 671 12.59 -10.43 1.39
C VAL A 671 12.94 -11.84 1.87
N HIS A 672 12.87 -12.86 1.01
CA HIS A 672 13.25 -14.23 1.38
C HIS A 672 14.75 -14.35 1.69
N TYR A 673 15.60 -13.78 0.83
CA TYR A 673 17.06 -13.74 0.97
C TYR A 673 17.47 -13.01 2.26
N LEU A 674 16.98 -11.79 2.48
CA LEU A 674 17.35 -10.94 3.62
C LEU A 674 16.84 -11.52 4.94
N TYR A 675 15.72 -12.25 4.93
CA TYR A 675 15.24 -12.98 6.10
C TYR A 675 16.19 -14.14 6.47
N GLU A 676 16.67 -14.89 5.48
CA GLU A 676 17.67 -15.96 5.69
C GLU A 676 19.02 -15.40 6.17
N GLU A 677 19.50 -14.31 5.57
CA GLU A 677 20.70 -13.57 5.98
C GLU A 677 20.59 -13.10 7.45
N ALA A 678 19.47 -12.51 7.83
CA ALA A 678 19.19 -12.07 9.18
C ALA A 678 19.20 -13.21 10.22
N GLU A 679 18.65 -14.37 9.87
CA GLU A 679 18.62 -15.53 10.74
C GLU A 679 20.01 -16.12 11.01
N LYS A 680 20.88 -16.12 9.99
CA LYS A 680 22.23 -16.68 10.07
C LYS A 680 23.26 -15.70 10.66
N GLU A 681 23.39 -14.52 10.07
CA GLU A 681 24.49 -13.60 10.37
C GLU A 681 24.18 -12.57 11.46
N ARG A 682 22.90 -12.41 11.83
CA ARG A 682 22.44 -11.35 12.77
C ARG A 682 22.77 -9.92 12.30
N LYS A 683 22.98 -9.77 10.99
CA LYS A 683 23.14 -8.53 10.21
C LYS A 683 22.50 -8.74 8.83
N ILE A 684 22.22 -7.66 8.09
CA ILE A 684 21.68 -7.71 6.71
C ILE A 684 22.21 -6.58 5.83
N ASN A 685 22.11 -6.74 4.50
CA ASN A 685 22.51 -5.70 3.54
C ASN A 685 21.55 -5.57 2.34
N PHE A 686 20.54 -4.69 2.47
CA PHE A 686 19.51 -4.43 1.45
C PHE A 686 20.10 -4.08 0.08
N PHE A 687 21.06 -3.15 0.05
CA PHE A 687 21.67 -2.67 -1.19
C PHE A 687 22.44 -3.77 -1.92
N ASN A 688 23.28 -4.52 -1.21
CA ASN A 688 24.07 -5.59 -1.82
C ASN A 688 23.21 -6.78 -2.27
N CYS A 689 22.15 -7.13 -1.53
CA CYS A 689 21.17 -8.14 -1.94
C CYS A 689 20.52 -7.77 -3.30
N VAL A 690 19.98 -6.56 -3.44
CA VAL A 690 19.35 -6.17 -4.72
C VAL A 690 20.39 -5.99 -5.82
N LYS A 691 21.60 -5.50 -5.50
CA LYS A 691 22.71 -5.34 -6.45
C LYS A 691 23.21 -6.67 -7.02
N SER A 692 23.29 -7.73 -6.22
CA SER A 692 23.68 -9.07 -6.70
C SER A 692 22.60 -9.65 -7.60
N MET A 693 21.32 -9.60 -7.19
CA MET A 693 20.19 -10.04 -8.00
C MET A 693 20.13 -9.31 -9.37
N ARG A 694 20.51 -8.02 -9.43
CA ARG A 694 20.61 -7.27 -10.70
C ARG A 694 21.79 -7.64 -11.60
N GLN A 695 22.80 -8.39 -11.10
CA GLN A 695 23.80 -9.01 -11.98
C GLN A 695 23.19 -10.21 -12.74
N GLU A 696 22.28 -10.93 -12.10
CA GLU A 696 21.74 -12.22 -12.58
C GLU A 696 20.46 -12.05 -13.42
N ARG A 697 19.63 -11.03 -13.13
CA ARG A 697 18.48 -10.66 -13.98
C ARG A 697 18.28 -9.14 -14.02
N VAL A 698 17.83 -8.63 -15.17
CA VAL A 698 17.58 -7.20 -15.38
C VAL A 698 16.51 -6.64 -14.42
N ASN A 699 16.78 -5.44 -13.89
CA ASN A 699 15.82 -4.61 -13.12
C ASN A 699 15.10 -5.31 -11.95
N MET A 700 15.75 -6.26 -11.27
CA MET A 700 15.24 -6.85 -10.01
C MET A 700 14.97 -5.75 -8.97
N VAL A 701 13.79 -5.77 -8.33
CA VAL A 701 13.24 -4.67 -7.50
C VAL A 701 13.18 -3.37 -8.30
N GLN A 702 12.11 -3.22 -9.07
CA GLN A 702 12.06 -2.27 -10.19
C GLN A 702 11.91 -0.81 -9.75
N THR A 703 11.20 -0.54 -8.65
CA THR A 703 10.85 0.82 -8.22
C THR A 703 11.34 1.16 -6.80
N PRO A 704 11.49 2.45 -6.44
CA PRO A 704 11.86 2.84 -5.08
C PRO A 704 10.84 2.42 -4.01
N GLU A 705 9.54 2.41 -4.33
CA GLU A 705 8.48 2.00 -3.40
C GLU A 705 8.60 0.50 -3.11
N GLN A 706 8.94 -0.31 -4.12
CA GLN A 706 9.29 -1.72 -3.95
C GLN A 706 10.54 -1.90 -3.07
N TYR A 707 11.52 -0.99 -3.16
CA TYR A 707 12.71 -1.03 -2.32
C TYR A 707 12.40 -0.67 -0.86
N GLN A 708 11.63 0.39 -0.62
CA GLN A 708 11.11 0.75 0.71
C GLN A 708 10.30 -0.41 1.31
N PHE A 709 9.38 -1.01 0.54
CA PHE A 709 8.52 -2.08 1.04
C PHE A 709 9.29 -3.33 1.50
N ILE A 710 10.43 -3.65 0.89
CA ILE A 710 11.32 -4.72 1.37
C ILE A 710 11.86 -4.42 2.78
N HIS A 711 12.20 -3.16 3.08
CA HIS A 711 12.65 -2.75 4.41
C HIS A 711 11.55 -2.91 5.46
N GLU A 712 10.32 -2.53 5.12
CA GLU A 712 9.16 -2.67 6.00
C GLU A 712 8.80 -4.15 6.23
N CYS A 713 8.87 -4.97 5.18
CA CYS A 713 8.68 -6.42 5.28
C CYS A 713 9.74 -7.10 6.14
N ILE A 714 11.02 -6.74 6.01
CA ILE A 714 12.10 -7.33 6.83
C ILE A 714 12.03 -6.86 8.28
N LEU A 715 11.75 -5.58 8.54
CA LEU A 715 11.50 -5.09 9.89
C LEU A 715 10.32 -5.84 10.53
N GLY A 716 9.19 -5.95 9.82
CA GLY A 716 8.02 -6.67 10.30
C GLY A 716 8.25 -8.17 10.51
N ALA A 717 8.94 -8.85 9.58
CA ALA A 717 9.25 -10.27 9.70
C ALA A 717 10.16 -10.54 10.91
N LEU A 718 11.18 -9.72 11.14
CA LEU A 718 12.11 -9.94 12.26
C LEU A 718 11.52 -9.56 13.63
N VAL A 719 10.54 -8.65 13.68
CA VAL A 719 9.79 -8.34 14.90
C VAL A 719 8.68 -9.38 15.17
N PHE A 720 7.98 -9.88 14.14
CA PHE A 720 6.77 -10.70 14.31
C PHE A 720 6.87 -12.18 13.94
N ALA A 721 7.63 -12.57 12.91
CA ALA A 721 7.59 -13.95 12.39
C ALA A 721 8.09 -14.98 13.41
N ARG A 722 9.04 -14.59 14.28
CA ARG A 722 9.49 -15.39 15.44
C ARG A 722 8.42 -15.66 16.50
N SER A 723 7.27 -14.99 16.39
CA SER A 723 6.09 -15.17 17.24
C SER A 723 4.95 -15.93 16.55
N ILE A 724 5.22 -16.52 15.37
CA ILE A 724 4.35 -17.50 14.73
C ILE A 724 4.73 -18.88 15.29
N VAL A 725 3.82 -19.49 16.06
CA VAL A 725 4.09 -20.70 16.85
C VAL A 725 3.00 -21.73 16.58
N LYS A 726 3.37 -23.00 16.41
CA LYS A 726 2.38 -24.10 16.31
C LYS A 726 1.52 -24.16 17.58
N ALA A 727 0.23 -24.44 17.41
CA ALA A 727 -0.74 -24.46 18.50
C ALA A 727 -0.37 -25.48 19.60
N ASP A 728 0.20 -26.62 19.24
CA ASP A 728 0.66 -27.65 20.17
C ASP A 728 1.66 -27.10 21.22
N ARG A 729 2.57 -26.21 20.79
CA ARG A 729 3.63 -25.54 21.58
C ARG A 729 3.23 -24.17 22.14
N PHE A 730 2.04 -23.66 21.85
CA PHE A 730 1.63 -22.30 22.24
C PHE A 730 1.71 -22.07 23.76
N ARG A 731 1.37 -23.08 24.57
CA ARG A 731 1.43 -23.01 26.04
C ARG A 731 2.86 -22.80 26.57
N GLU A 732 3.84 -23.53 26.05
CA GLU A 732 5.25 -23.38 26.42
C GLU A 732 5.79 -22.00 26.05
N TYR A 733 5.46 -21.55 24.83
CA TYR A 733 5.76 -20.21 24.35
C TYR A 733 5.13 -19.13 25.25
N TYR A 734 3.84 -19.26 25.60
CA TYR A 734 3.14 -18.27 26.41
C TYR A 734 3.71 -18.18 27.83
N ILE A 735 4.03 -19.32 28.46
CA ILE A 735 4.74 -19.37 29.76
C ILE A 735 6.09 -18.65 29.65
N ASN A 736 6.87 -18.89 28.58
CA ASN A 736 8.14 -18.19 28.36
C ASN A 736 7.95 -16.67 28.20
N MET A 737 6.92 -16.24 27.48
CA MET A 737 6.59 -14.83 27.28
C MET A 737 6.12 -14.13 28.57
N MET A 738 5.62 -14.88 29.54
CA MET A 738 5.21 -14.35 30.85
C MET A 738 6.37 -14.14 31.83
N THR A 739 7.61 -14.53 31.50
CA THR A 739 8.79 -14.22 32.31
C THR A 739 9.29 -12.79 32.09
N ILE A 740 10.03 -12.29 33.09
CA ILE A 740 10.83 -11.06 32.97
C ILE A 740 12.11 -11.38 32.17
N VAL A 741 12.71 -10.36 31.54
CA VAL A 741 14.05 -10.44 30.92
C VAL A 741 15.08 -9.91 31.91
N ASN A 742 16.24 -10.56 32.05
CA ASN A 742 17.32 -10.06 32.91
C ASN A 742 17.63 -8.59 32.60
N GLY A 743 17.54 -7.71 33.62
CA GLY A 743 17.75 -6.27 33.48
C GLY A 743 16.53 -5.46 32.98
N SER A 744 15.37 -6.07 32.78
CA SER A 744 14.14 -5.37 32.38
C SER A 744 13.11 -5.30 33.51
N ALA A 745 12.37 -4.19 33.61
CA ALA A 745 11.27 -4.03 34.55
C ALA A 745 9.95 -4.70 34.10
N VAL A 746 9.87 -5.16 32.84
CA VAL A 746 8.63 -5.64 32.19
C VAL A 746 8.76 -7.07 31.66
N ARG A 747 7.62 -7.75 31.48
CA ARG A 747 7.57 -9.12 30.94
C ARG A 747 7.87 -9.13 29.44
N LYS A 748 8.35 -10.25 28.88
CA LYS A 748 8.57 -10.39 27.42
C LYS A 748 7.31 -10.13 26.60
N LEU A 749 6.14 -10.56 27.08
CA LEU A 749 4.84 -10.30 26.44
C LEU A 749 4.52 -8.81 26.34
N GLU A 750 4.86 -8.05 27.38
CA GLU A 750 4.66 -6.61 27.45
C GLU A 750 5.63 -5.88 26.51
N GLN A 751 6.89 -6.31 26.48
CA GLN A 751 7.85 -5.84 25.45
C GLN A 751 7.35 -6.12 24.03
N GLN A 752 6.78 -7.30 23.76
CA GLN A 752 6.21 -7.62 22.45
C GLN A 752 5.05 -6.67 22.09
N PHE A 753 4.13 -6.43 23.03
CA PHE A 753 3.01 -5.49 22.83
C PHE A 753 3.50 -4.05 22.57
N MET A 754 4.57 -3.61 23.23
CA MET A 754 5.22 -2.33 22.96
C MET A 754 5.84 -2.29 21.55
N ARG A 755 6.50 -3.36 21.10
CA ARG A 755 7.14 -3.45 19.78
C ARG A 755 6.16 -3.45 18.61
N VAL A 756 4.91 -3.92 18.79
CA VAL A 756 3.88 -3.80 17.73
C VAL A 756 3.64 -2.34 17.34
N LYS A 757 3.83 -1.38 18.26
CA LYS A 757 3.69 0.06 17.94
C LYS A 757 4.75 0.57 16.96
N TRP A 758 5.90 -0.09 16.83
CA TRP A 758 7.07 0.39 16.08
C TRP A 758 6.92 0.33 14.55
N ILE A 759 5.89 -0.33 14.03
CA ILE A 759 5.73 -0.58 12.59
C ILE A 759 4.68 0.35 11.95
N HIS A 760 3.89 1.08 12.75
CA HIS A 760 2.81 1.96 12.31
C HIS A 760 3.23 3.43 12.14
N ASP A 761 3.73 3.78 10.94
CA ASP A 761 3.94 5.18 10.51
C ASP A 761 3.15 5.53 9.23
N SER A 762 2.18 4.71 8.81
CA SER A 762 1.33 5.07 7.67
C SER A 762 0.46 6.26 8.03
N VAL A 763 0.56 7.35 7.25
CA VAL A 763 -0.35 8.50 7.38
C VAL A 763 -1.79 8.00 7.27
N ASP A 764 -2.56 8.16 8.34
CA ASP A 764 -3.98 7.86 8.35
C ASP A 764 -4.70 8.90 7.49
N ASN A 765 -4.99 8.59 6.22
CA ASN A 765 -6.02 9.32 5.51
C ASN A 765 -7.38 8.93 6.11
N ASN A 766 -8.08 9.93 6.64
CA ASN A 766 -9.44 9.87 7.15
C ASN A 766 -10.23 11.10 6.69
N ASP A 767 -9.90 11.62 5.50
CA ASP A 767 -10.48 12.86 4.96
C ASP A 767 -12.01 12.76 4.85
N SER A 768 -12.53 11.61 4.40
CA SER A 768 -13.97 11.34 4.35
C SER A 768 -14.64 11.51 5.72
N ALA A 769 -13.96 11.13 6.80
CA ALA A 769 -14.50 11.23 8.16
C ALA A 769 -14.58 12.67 8.69
N HIS A 770 -13.84 13.62 8.10
CA HIS A 770 -13.76 15.01 8.55
C HIS A 770 -14.56 16.00 7.70
N LEU A 771 -15.26 15.50 6.66
CA LEU A 771 -16.25 16.29 5.93
C LEU A 771 -17.36 16.81 6.87
N PRO A 772 -17.83 18.07 6.74
CA PRO A 772 -18.81 18.68 7.65
C PRO A 772 -20.07 17.84 7.88
N GLU A 773 -20.60 17.21 6.83
CA GLU A 773 -21.77 16.32 6.85
C GLU A 773 -21.53 14.99 7.59
N ASN A 774 -20.27 14.60 7.79
CA ASN A 774 -19.87 13.38 8.48
C ASN A 774 -19.43 13.64 9.93
N LEU A 775 -19.20 14.90 10.32
CA LEU A 775 -18.91 15.25 11.72
C LEU A 775 -19.97 14.75 12.71
N PRO A 776 -21.30 14.86 12.45
CA PRO A 776 -22.32 14.33 13.35
C PRO A 776 -22.37 12.79 13.38
N LYS A 777 -21.83 12.10 12.37
CA LYS A 777 -21.88 10.63 12.23
C LYS A 777 -20.79 9.89 13.00
N LYS A 778 -20.13 10.57 13.93
CA LYS A 778 -19.01 10.06 14.73
C LYS A 778 -19.34 10.24 16.21
N ARG A 779 -19.28 9.16 16.98
CA ARG A 779 -19.43 9.22 18.45
C ARG A 779 -18.16 9.68 19.15
N THR A 780 -16.99 9.47 18.54
CA THR A 780 -15.68 9.82 19.13
C THR A 780 -14.68 10.24 18.04
N GLU A 781 -13.52 10.73 18.45
CA GLU A 781 -12.37 11.00 17.55
C GLU A 781 -11.80 9.73 16.88
N ILE A 782 -12.24 8.53 17.28
CA ILE A 782 -11.86 7.28 16.64
C ILE A 782 -12.67 7.10 15.36
N VAL A 783 -12.01 7.27 14.22
CA VAL A 783 -12.64 7.25 12.89
C VAL A 783 -12.21 6.07 12.02
N ALA A 784 -12.92 5.85 10.93
CA ALA A 784 -12.51 4.94 9.87
C ALA A 784 -11.37 5.57 9.04
N ASN A 785 -10.38 4.78 8.65
CA ASN A 785 -9.36 5.16 7.68
C ASN A 785 -9.90 4.91 6.27
N ASP A 786 -9.77 5.87 5.36
CA ASP A 786 -10.43 5.87 4.05
C ASP A 786 -10.04 4.66 3.17
N SER A 787 -8.86 4.09 3.41
CA SER A 787 -8.39 2.88 2.70
C SER A 787 -9.06 1.56 3.11
N CYS A 788 -9.78 1.54 4.24
CA CYS A 788 -10.43 0.35 4.78
C CYS A 788 -11.86 0.61 5.27
N ARG A 789 -12.39 1.82 5.11
CA ARG A 789 -13.77 2.17 5.47
C ARG A 789 -14.79 1.35 4.68
N VAL A 790 -15.94 1.09 5.29
CA VAL A 790 -17.11 0.61 4.56
C VAL A 790 -17.67 1.78 3.76
N PHE A 791 -18.00 1.54 2.49
CA PHE A 791 -18.60 2.53 1.59
C PHE A 791 -20.08 2.18 1.36
N LEU A 792 -20.99 3.12 1.63
CA LEU A 792 -22.43 2.90 1.46
C LEU A 792 -22.92 3.40 0.09
N TRP A 793 -23.02 2.52 -0.89
CA TRP A 793 -23.48 2.84 -2.26
C TRP A 793 -25.00 2.74 -2.43
N SER A 794 -25.73 2.10 -1.52
CA SER A 794 -27.20 2.03 -1.57
C SER A 794 -27.84 3.41 -1.39
N SER A 795 -28.62 3.89 -2.36
CA SER A 795 -29.20 5.23 -2.31
C SER A 795 -30.42 5.31 -1.39
N VAL A 796 -30.31 6.09 -0.31
CA VAL A 796 -31.40 6.35 0.64
C VAL A 796 -31.48 7.86 0.91
N GLN A 797 -32.69 8.42 0.90
CA GLN A 797 -32.90 9.87 1.01
C GLN A 797 -32.34 10.43 2.33
N GLY A 798 -31.54 11.49 2.24
CA GLY A 798 -30.89 12.12 3.39
C GLY A 798 -29.60 11.43 3.86
N CYS A 799 -29.20 10.32 3.23
CA CYS A 799 -27.97 9.60 3.55
C CYS A 799 -26.88 9.84 2.48
N ASN A 800 -25.62 9.68 2.86
CA ASN A 800 -24.44 9.74 1.97
C ASN A 800 -23.68 8.40 2.00
N ASP A 801 -22.44 8.36 1.53
CA ASP A 801 -21.63 7.14 1.43
C ASP A 801 -20.90 6.74 2.73
N TYR A 802 -20.98 7.56 3.78
CA TYR A 802 -20.15 7.43 4.97
C TYR A 802 -20.87 6.80 6.18
N ILE A 803 -20.15 5.88 6.82
CA ILE A 803 -20.41 5.35 8.16
C ILE A 803 -19.07 5.08 8.85
N ASN A 804 -18.98 5.24 10.18
CA ASN A 804 -17.76 4.99 10.94
C ASN A 804 -17.48 3.48 11.15
N ALA A 805 -17.31 2.75 10.05
CA ALA A 805 -17.07 1.31 10.02
C ALA A 805 -15.85 0.98 9.14
N ILE A 806 -15.10 -0.06 9.51
CA ILE A 806 -13.95 -0.56 8.74
C ILE A 806 -14.06 -2.06 8.48
N HIS A 807 -13.49 -2.54 7.37
CA HIS A 807 -13.30 -3.95 7.12
C HIS A 807 -12.00 -4.48 7.76
N ILE A 808 -12.13 -5.56 8.54
CA ILE A 808 -11.03 -6.32 9.11
C ILE A 808 -11.01 -7.73 8.47
N PRO A 809 -9.89 -8.18 7.89
CA PRO A 809 -9.75 -9.53 7.37
C PRO A 809 -9.57 -10.55 8.50
N ASN A 810 -9.98 -11.80 8.27
CA ASN A 810 -9.44 -12.95 8.99
C ASN A 810 -8.42 -13.67 8.10
N PHE A 811 -7.97 -14.87 8.48
CA PHE A 811 -6.93 -15.57 7.72
C PHE A 811 -7.43 -16.10 6.35
N ARG A 812 -8.74 -16.34 6.18
CA ARG A 812 -9.34 -16.91 4.95
C ARG A 812 -10.11 -15.91 4.09
N GLN A 813 -10.61 -14.82 4.69
CA GLN A 813 -11.51 -13.88 4.04
C GLN A 813 -11.03 -12.43 4.25
N ARG A 814 -10.94 -11.68 3.14
CA ARG A 814 -10.51 -10.27 3.13
C ARG A 814 -11.49 -9.31 3.83
N TYR A 815 -12.76 -9.70 3.93
CA TYR A 815 -13.87 -8.90 4.46
C TYR A 815 -14.64 -9.63 5.57
N ALA A 816 -13.93 -10.45 6.38
CA ALA A 816 -14.52 -11.31 7.41
C ALA A 816 -15.33 -10.56 8.48
N TYR A 817 -14.80 -9.43 8.95
CA TYR A 817 -15.41 -8.62 10.00
C TYR A 817 -15.61 -7.19 9.54
N ILE A 818 -16.68 -6.57 10.03
CA ILE A 818 -16.93 -5.14 9.92
C ILE A 818 -16.93 -4.56 11.34
N VAL A 819 -16.01 -3.65 11.64
CA VAL A 819 -15.86 -3.06 12.98
C VAL A 819 -16.38 -1.63 13.00
N THR A 820 -17.46 -1.39 13.73
CA THR A 820 -18.14 -0.09 13.82
C THR A 820 -18.41 0.33 15.26
N GLU A 821 -18.70 1.62 15.47
CA GLU A 821 -19.21 2.14 16.74
C GLU A 821 -20.67 1.71 16.98
N MET A 822 -21.15 1.85 18.21
CA MET A 822 -22.57 1.65 18.51
C MET A 822 -23.38 2.67 17.69
N PRO A 823 -24.34 2.25 16.83
CA PRO A 823 -25.14 3.19 16.06
C PRO A 823 -25.81 4.23 16.96
N GLN A 824 -25.90 5.46 16.48
CA GLN A 824 -26.65 6.54 17.09
C GLN A 824 -28.04 6.60 16.44
N VAL A 825 -29.00 7.30 17.06
CA VAL A 825 -30.38 7.41 16.53
C VAL A 825 -30.40 7.89 15.07
N HIS A 826 -29.56 8.87 14.72
CA HIS A 826 -29.45 9.42 13.35
C HIS A 826 -28.56 8.61 12.40
N THR A 827 -27.70 7.71 12.90
CA THR A 827 -26.88 6.80 12.05
C THR A 827 -27.46 5.39 11.95
N LEU A 828 -28.57 5.10 12.64
CA LEU A 828 -29.26 3.80 12.60
C LEU A 828 -29.66 3.38 11.17
N ILE A 829 -30.06 4.34 10.32
CA ILE A 829 -30.38 4.08 8.92
C ILE A 829 -29.14 3.66 8.10
N ASP A 830 -27.99 4.29 8.34
CA ASP A 830 -26.71 3.94 7.72
C ASP A 830 -26.20 2.56 8.20
N PHE A 831 -26.44 2.22 9.47
CA PHE A 831 -26.16 0.89 10.00
C PHE A 831 -27.02 -0.19 9.33
N CYS A 832 -28.29 0.08 9.03
CA CYS A 832 -29.14 -0.87 8.31
C CYS A 832 -28.75 -0.99 6.83
N ARG A 833 -28.36 0.11 6.18
CA ARG A 833 -27.75 0.09 4.83
C ARG A 833 -26.49 -0.78 4.80
N LEU A 834 -25.61 -0.66 5.80
CA LEU A 834 -24.41 -1.50 5.95
C LEU A 834 -24.78 -2.99 6.03
N LEU A 835 -25.72 -3.35 6.92
CA LEU A 835 -26.13 -4.74 7.13
C LEU A 835 -26.74 -5.36 5.87
N GLN A 836 -27.58 -4.60 5.16
CA GLN A 836 -28.19 -5.02 3.89
C GLN A 836 -27.13 -5.21 2.80
N GLN A 837 -26.30 -4.19 2.56
CA GLN A 837 -25.40 -4.09 1.42
C GLN A 837 -24.20 -5.06 1.48
N GLU A 838 -23.72 -5.33 2.69
CA GLU A 838 -22.65 -6.31 2.93
C GLU A 838 -23.22 -7.69 3.31
N GLU A 839 -24.54 -7.89 3.16
CA GLU A 839 -25.25 -9.15 3.44
C GLU A 839 -24.92 -9.72 4.84
N CYS A 840 -24.82 -8.86 5.84
CA CYS A 840 -24.42 -9.24 7.19
C CYS A 840 -25.51 -10.09 7.86
N ARG A 841 -25.15 -11.32 8.24
CA ARG A 841 -26.03 -12.26 8.97
C ARG A 841 -25.71 -12.38 10.46
N THR A 842 -24.63 -11.76 10.91
CA THR A 842 -24.15 -11.81 12.30
C THR A 842 -23.87 -10.41 12.81
N ILE A 843 -24.42 -10.08 13.99
CA ILE A 843 -24.04 -8.90 14.77
C ILE A 843 -23.44 -9.37 16.10
N VAL A 844 -22.27 -8.86 16.48
CA VAL A 844 -21.68 -9.05 17.81
C VAL A 844 -21.68 -7.70 18.53
N MET A 845 -22.48 -7.60 19.59
CA MET A 845 -22.60 -6.43 20.44
C MET A 845 -21.82 -6.63 21.73
N LEU A 846 -20.92 -5.70 22.03
CA LEU A 846 -20.01 -5.78 23.17
C LEU A 846 -20.26 -4.67 24.20
N ASN A 847 -21.45 -4.10 24.21
CA ASN A 847 -21.88 -3.12 25.22
C ASN A 847 -22.81 -3.80 26.22
N ASP A 848 -22.86 -3.26 27.43
CA ASP A 848 -23.98 -3.45 28.33
C ASP A 848 -25.28 -2.89 27.67
N ASP A 849 -26.42 -3.02 28.33
CA ASP A 849 -27.71 -2.57 27.77
C ASP A 849 -27.73 -1.04 27.47
N VAL A 850 -28.63 -0.61 26.59
CA VAL A 850 -28.67 0.78 26.11
C VAL A 850 -28.93 1.76 27.27
N THR A 851 -27.92 2.57 27.60
CA THR A 851 -27.94 3.51 28.74
C THR A 851 -28.22 4.96 28.36
N GLU A 852 -28.09 5.33 27.08
CA GLU A 852 -28.14 6.73 26.64
C GLU A 852 -29.23 7.01 25.60
N THR A 853 -29.83 8.19 25.68
CA THR A 853 -30.93 8.65 24.80
C THR A 853 -30.52 8.86 23.34
N GLN A 854 -29.21 8.86 23.05
CA GLN A 854 -28.65 9.04 21.70
C GLN A 854 -28.33 7.71 20.99
N ASP A 855 -28.43 6.58 21.69
CA ASP A 855 -28.12 5.27 21.12
C ASP A 855 -29.23 4.77 20.19
N GLY A 856 -28.84 4.42 18.96
CA GLY A 856 -29.70 3.83 17.94
C GLY A 856 -29.99 2.37 18.26
N LYS A 857 -30.92 2.14 19.20
CA LYS A 857 -31.37 0.78 19.56
C LYS A 857 -32.06 0.11 18.37
N TYR A 858 -31.36 -0.81 17.73
CA TYR A 858 -31.80 -1.52 16.51
C TYR A 858 -32.60 -2.81 16.79
N TRP A 859 -33.03 -3.04 18.03
CA TRP A 859 -33.84 -4.19 18.44
C TRP A 859 -34.98 -3.76 19.38
N ALA A 860 -36.15 -4.38 19.21
CA ALA A 860 -37.35 -4.16 20.03
C ALA A 860 -37.58 -5.35 20.99
N ALA A 861 -38.75 -5.42 21.65
CA ALA A 861 -39.15 -6.64 22.36
C ALA A 861 -39.49 -7.79 21.36
N PRO A 862 -39.55 -9.06 21.80
CA PRO A 862 -39.98 -10.16 20.93
C PRO A 862 -41.38 -9.90 20.34
N GLY A 863 -41.52 -10.02 19.02
CA GLY A 863 -42.74 -9.73 18.28
C GLY A 863 -42.91 -8.26 17.86
N GLU A 864 -42.11 -7.34 18.39
CA GLU A 864 -42.07 -5.94 17.97
C GLU A 864 -41.02 -5.70 16.87
N SER A 865 -41.03 -4.50 16.27
CA SER A 865 -40.05 -4.11 15.27
C SER A 865 -39.62 -2.65 15.39
N VAL A 866 -38.31 -2.40 15.19
CA VAL A 866 -37.76 -1.04 15.00
C VAL A 866 -37.89 -0.69 13.51
N VAL A 867 -38.34 0.52 13.19
CA VAL A 867 -38.43 1.03 11.81
C VAL A 867 -37.51 2.24 11.65
N CYS A 868 -36.69 2.25 10.60
CA CYS A 868 -35.73 3.32 10.32
C CYS A 868 -35.61 3.55 8.80
N GLY A 869 -36.33 4.55 8.29
CA GLY A 869 -36.41 4.80 6.85
C GLY A 869 -37.06 3.61 6.11
N PRO A 870 -36.44 3.06 5.05
CA PRO A 870 -36.97 1.92 4.31
C PRO A 870 -36.73 0.56 4.98
N PHE A 871 -36.14 0.53 6.19
CA PHE A 871 -35.78 -0.69 6.90
C PHE A 871 -36.70 -0.96 8.09
N ARG A 872 -37.02 -2.24 8.31
CA ARG A 872 -37.72 -2.72 9.49
C ARG A 872 -36.99 -3.92 10.10
N LEU A 873 -36.57 -3.79 11.36
CA LEU A 873 -35.91 -4.84 12.13
C LEU A 873 -36.91 -5.49 13.08
N ALA A 874 -37.42 -6.67 12.73
CA ALA A 874 -38.40 -7.42 13.51
C ALA A 874 -37.71 -8.49 14.38
N VAL A 875 -37.87 -8.41 15.70
CA VAL A 875 -37.26 -9.38 16.63
C VAL A 875 -38.17 -10.59 16.76
N LYS A 876 -37.71 -11.77 16.33
CA LYS A 876 -38.48 -13.02 16.37
C LYS A 876 -38.35 -13.73 17.71
N THR A 877 -37.12 -13.96 18.12
CA THR A 877 -36.78 -14.72 19.31
C THR A 877 -35.66 -14.02 20.06
N VAL A 878 -35.68 -14.18 21.37
CA VAL A 878 -34.59 -13.79 22.26
C VAL A 878 -34.34 -15.00 23.15
N SER A 879 -33.10 -15.49 23.17
CA SER A 879 -32.64 -16.48 24.14
C SER A 879 -31.56 -15.86 25.02
N GLU A 880 -31.58 -16.21 26.29
CA GLU A 880 -30.67 -15.68 27.29
C GLU A 880 -29.98 -16.82 28.04
N GLU A 881 -28.66 -16.86 27.92
CA GLU A 881 -27.80 -17.80 28.62
C GLU A 881 -26.96 -17.08 29.70
N GLU A 882 -26.10 -17.84 30.40
CA GLU A 882 -25.29 -17.34 31.51
C GLU A 882 -24.39 -16.14 31.14
N HIS A 883 -23.88 -16.10 29.90
CA HIS A 883 -22.94 -15.08 29.43
C HIS A 883 -23.37 -14.31 28.18
N VAL A 884 -24.41 -14.78 27.48
CA VAL A 884 -24.79 -14.28 26.14
C VAL A 884 -26.30 -14.12 26.04
N ILE A 885 -26.75 -13.01 25.44
CA ILE A 885 -28.11 -12.87 24.89
C ILE A 885 -27.98 -13.06 23.38
N CYS A 886 -28.78 -13.96 22.81
CA CYS A 886 -28.93 -14.12 21.37
C CYS A 886 -30.29 -13.59 20.94
N ARG A 887 -30.35 -12.80 19.86
CA ARG A 887 -31.59 -12.31 19.26
C ARG A 887 -31.63 -12.70 17.79
N THR A 888 -32.71 -13.33 17.35
CA THR A 888 -32.98 -13.53 15.92
C THR A 888 -33.80 -12.35 15.42
N ILE A 889 -33.24 -11.61 14.47
CA ILE A 889 -33.78 -10.37 13.92
C ILE A 889 -33.95 -10.56 12.41
N GLU A 890 -35.15 -10.34 11.89
CA GLU A 890 -35.34 -10.18 10.44
C GLU A 890 -35.17 -8.70 10.07
N LEU A 891 -34.25 -8.42 9.15
CA LEU A 891 -34.12 -7.13 8.48
C LEU A 891 -34.93 -7.16 7.19
N HIS A 892 -36.04 -6.44 7.17
CA HIS A 892 -36.94 -6.25 6.02
C HIS A 892 -36.59 -4.96 5.27
N TYR A 893 -36.63 -5.01 3.93
CA TYR A 893 -36.35 -3.88 3.02
C TYR A 893 -37.03 -4.07 1.66
N SER A 894 -37.34 -2.98 0.95
CA SER A 894 -37.85 -3.05 -0.42
C SER A 894 -36.73 -3.35 -1.43
N ILE A 895 -36.96 -4.27 -2.37
CA ILE A 895 -36.06 -4.50 -3.52
C ILE A 895 -36.60 -3.69 -4.71
N GLY A 896 -35.89 -2.62 -5.08
CA GLY A 896 -36.17 -1.89 -6.31
C GLY A 896 -35.69 -2.67 -7.54
N SER A 897 -36.62 -3.07 -8.41
CA SER A 897 -36.34 -3.60 -9.74
C SER A 897 -36.09 -2.47 -10.76
N ASP A 898 -35.45 -2.79 -11.88
CA ASP A 898 -35.20 -1.83 -12.96
C ASP A 898 -36.50 -1.17 -13.46
N ARG A 899 -36.38 0.14 -13.77
CA ARG A 899 -37.50 1.06 -14.03
C ARG A 899 -38.32 0.78 -15.30
N ASP A 900 -37.99 -0.26 -16.06
CA ASP A 900 -38.51 -0.50 -17.41
C ASP A 900 -39.56 -1.63 -17.52
N SER A 901 -39.96 -2.27 -16.42
CA SER A 901 -40.95 -3.37 -16.44
C SER A 901 -42.29 -3.01 -15.80
N ILE A 902 -43.37 -3.02 -16.61
CA ILE A 902 -44.69 -2.46 -16.31
C ILE A 902 -45.56 -3.31 -15.34
N ASN A 903 -45.04 -4.42 -14.81
CA ASN A 903 -45.74 -5.25 -13.83
C ASN A 903 -44.81 -5.60 -12.66
N LEU A 904 -44.93 -4.87 -11.56
CA LEU A 904 -44.10 -5.06 -10.37
C LEU A 904 -44.97 -5.33 -9.13
N VAL A 905 -44.74 -6.49 -8.53
CA VAL A 905 -45.07 -6.75 -7.13
C VAL A 905 -43.88 -6.25 -6.33
N ASP A 906 -44.10 -5.43 -5.30
CA ASP A 906 -43.03 -5.06 -4.36
C ASP A 906 -42.49 -6.34 -3.71
N VAL A 907 -41.26 -6.73 -4.08
CA VAL A 907 -40.58 -7.87 -3.45
C VAL A 907 -39.90 -7.37 -2.19
N GLU A 908 -40.48 -7.71 -1.04
CA GLU A 908 -39.85 -7.49 0.26
C GLU A 908 -38.65 -8.43 0.40
N GLY A 909 -37.46 -7.85 0.45
CA GLY A 909 -36.23 -8.55 0.79
C GLY A 909 -36.14 -8.73 2.30
N VAL A 910 -35.84 -9.96 2.73
CA VAL A 910 -35.74 -10.33 4.14
C VAL A 910 -34.40 -11.01 4.39
N THR A 911 -33.61 -10.45 5.32
CA THR A 911 -32.35 -11.06 5.79
C THR A 911 -32.50 -11.45 7.26
N GLU A 912 -32.34 -12.73 7.58
CA GLU A 912 -32.26 -13.19 8.98
C GLU A 912 -30.85 -12.94 9.54
N ILE A 913 -30.80 -12.29 10.70
CA ILE A 913 -29.59 -11.87 11.40
C ILE A 913 -29.64 -12.43 12.83
N ARG A 914 -28.57 -13.13 13.25
CA ARG A 914 -28.34 -13.43 14.67
C ARG A 914 -27.49 -12.35 15.31
N GLN A 915 -28.01 -11.72 16.34
CA GLN A 915 -27.30 -10.76 17.17
C GLN A 915 -26.90 -11.40 18.50
N TYR A 916 -25.61 -11.35 18.82
CA TYR A 916 -25.02 -11.91 20.03
C TYR A 916 -24.50 -10.77 20.92
N GLN A 917 -25.02 -10.65 22.14
CA GLN A 917 -24.60 -9.67 23.15
C GLN A 917 -23.90 -10.35 24.32
N ILE A 918 -22.70 -9.89 24.71
CA ILE A 918 -22.01 -10.38 25.91
C ILE A 918 -22.57 -9.68 27.15
N LYS A 919 -23.08 -10.44 28.13
CA LYS A 919 -23.66 -9.93 29.40
C LYS A 919 -22.63 -9.57 30.48
N SER A 920 -21.41 -10.09 30.35
CA SER A 920 -20.41 -10.18 31.43
C SER A 920 -19.24 -9.21 31.24
N TRP A 921 -19.46 -8.07 30.58
CA TRP A 921 -18.43 -7.08 30.26
C TRP A 921 -18.82 -5.65 30.71
N PRO A 922 -18.69 -5.33 32.01
CA PRO A 922 -19.06 -4.03 32.55
C PRO A 922 -18.36 -2.86 31.86
N ASP A 923 -19.09 -1.79 31.54
CA ASP A 923 -18.59 -0.52 30.95
C ASP A 923 -17.39 0.13 31.67
N THR A 924 -17.14 -0.22 32.93
CA THR A 924 -15.94 0.20 33.68
C THR A 924 -14.69 -0.66 33.46
N LYS A 925 -14.77 -1.76 32.69
CA LYS A 925 -13.68 -2.74 32.50
C LYS A 925 -13.25 -2.88 31.04
N SER A 926 -11.94 -2.87 30.83
CA SER A 926 -11.30 -3.09 29.53
C SER A 926 -11.29 -4.55 29.06
N ILE A 927 -11.56 -5.52 29.94
CA ILE A 927 -11.72 -6.95 29.66
C ILE A 927 -13.01 -7.49 30.31
N PRO A 928 -13.65 -8.53 29.75
CA PRO A 928 -14.82 -9.15 30.37
C PRO A 928 -14.43 -9.92 31.64
N ASN A 929 -15.42 -10.23 32.48
CA ASN A 929 -15.19 -10.94 33.75
C ASN A 929 -14.72 -12.40 33.58
N SER A 930 -14.88 -12.99 32.39
CA SER A 930 -14.47 -14.37 32.10
C SER A 930 -14.17 -14.58 30.62
N GLU A 931 -13.15 -15.39 30.33
CA GLU A 931 -12.78 -15.85 28.97
C GLU A 931 -13.89 -16.67 28.32
N PHE A 932 -14.70 -17.39 29.12
CA PHE A 932 -15.81 -18.21 28.63
C PHE A 932 -16.85 -17.38 27.86
N SER A 933 -17.03 -16.11 28.23
CA SER A 933 -17.97 -15.18 27.58
C SER A 933 -17.63 -14.96 26.09
N ILE A 934 -16.37 -14.64 25.79
CA ILE A 934 -15.90 -14.47 24.40
C ILE A 934 -15.87 -15.83 23.68
N LEU A 935 -15.37 -16.87 24.35
CA LEU A 935 -15.29 -18.22 23.77
C LEU A 935 -16.67 -18.78 23.37
N LYS A 936 -17.72 -18.54 24.16
CA LYS A 936 -19.10 -18.93 23.84
C LYS A 936 -19.59 -18.17 22.60
N VAL A 937 -19.48 -16.84 22.56
CA VAL A 937 -19.89 -16.07 21.37
C VAL A 937 -19.13 -16.51 20.12
N ILE A 938 -17.82 -16.74 20.17
CA ILE A 938 -17.04 -17.21 19.02
C ILE A 938 -17.56 -18.57 18.52
N LYS A 939 -17.89 -19.52 19.42
CA LYS A 939 -18.46 -20.83 19.04
C LYS A 939 -19.84 -20.69 18.39
N GLU A 940 -20.71 -19.86 18.96
CA GLU A 940 -22.05 -19.61 18.40
C GLU A 940 -21.97 -18.93 17.02
N VAL A 941 -21.09 -17.94 16.86
CA VAL A 941 -20.85 -17.25 15.59
C VAL A 941 -20.27 -18.22 14.55
N GLN A 942 -19.31 -19.07 14.92
CA GLN A 942 -18.77 -20.09 14.01
C GLN A 942 -19.83 -21.13 13.60
N SER A 943 -20.72 -21.55 14.52
CA SER A 943 -21.87 -22.41 14.16
C SER A 943 -22.78 -21.73 13.14
N TRP A 944 -23.14 -20.46 13.38
CA TRP A 944 -24.05 -19.72 12.51
C TRP A 944 -23.45 -19.40 11.13
N GLN A 945 -22.15 -19.16 11.05
CA GLN A 945 -21.42 -19.01 9.79
C GLN A 945 -21.38 -20.33 9.01
N ASN A 946 -21.22 -21.48 9.68
CA ASN A 946 -21.33 -22.79 9.02
C ASN A 946 -22.76 -23.05 8.49
N GLU A 947 -23.80 -22.58 9.19
CA GLU A 947 -25.21 -22.71 8.78
C GLU A 947 -25.58 -21.78 7.62
N THR A 948 -25.05 -20.55 7.58
CA THR A 948 -25.48 -19.51 6.62
C THR A 948 -24.47 -19.15 5.52
N GLY A 949 -23.24 -19.62 5.65
CA GLY A 949 -22.11 -19.26 4.81
C GLY A 949 -21.32 -18.06 5.33
N ASP A 950 -20.13 -17.88 4.74
CA ASP A 950 -19.10 -16.89 5.06
C ASP A 950 -19.52 -15.42 4.79
N HIS A 951 -20.51 -14.93 5.56
CA HIS A 951 -21.05 -13.58 5.49
C HIS A 951 -20.33 -12.65 6.49
N PRO A 952 -20.05 -11.37 6.16
CA PRO A 952 -19.35 -10.45 7.06
C PRO A 952 -20.00 -10.32 8.45
N ILE A 953 -19.17 -10.46 9.49
CA ILE A 953 -19.59 -10.37 10.90
C ILE A 953 -19.46 -8.92 11.37
N THR A 954 -20.58 -8.27 11.65
CA THR A 954 -20.59 -6.89 12.16
C THR A 954 -20.33 -6.89 13.65
N VAL A 955 -19.16 -6.42 14.07
CA VAL A 955 -18.75 -6.30 15.47
C VAL A 955 -18.83 -4.84 15.89
N HIS A 956 -19.53 -4.54 16.98
CA HIS A 956 -19.53 -3.21 17.56
C HIS A 956 -19.39 -3.19 19.08
N CYS A 957 -18.80 -2.10 19.51
CA CYS A 957 -18.78 -1.61 20.88
C CYS A 957 -18.91 -0.10 20.82
N ARG A 958 -19.11 0.56 21.95
CA ARG A 958 -19.47 1.97 22.02
C ARG A 958 -18.62 2.88 21.11
N ASN A 959 -17.30 2.75 21.15
CA ASN A 959 -16.35 3.50 20.29
C ASN A 959 -15.80 2.71 19.07
N GLY A 960 -16.28 1.50 18.80
CA GLY A 960 -15.80 0.67 17.69
C GLY A 960 -14.30 0.31 17.74
N ALA A 961 -13.65 0.37 18.90
CA ALA A 961 -12.21 0.14 19.03
C ALA A 961 -11.82 -0.84 20.15
N GLU A 962 -12.10 -0.51 21.41
CA GLU A 962 -11.49 -1.25 22.53
C GLU A 962 -11.95 -2.69 22.62
N ARG A 963 -13.26 -2.89 22.82
CA ARG A 963 -13.84 -4.23 22.98
C ARG A 963 -13.94 -4.96 21.65
N SER A 964 -14.36 -4.24 20.60
CA SER A 964 -14.43 -4.78 19.23
C SER A 964 -13.07 -5.28 18.76
N GLY A 965 -12.00 -4.52 19.05
CA GLY A 965 -10.64 -4.95 18.78
C GLY A 965 -10.24 -6.19 19.56
N LEU A 966 -10.58 -6.30 20.85
CA LEU A 966 -10.28 -7.50 21.64
C LEU A 966 -11.06 -8.72 21.12
N PHE A 967 -12.35 -8.57 20.82
CA PHE A 967 -13.15 -9.65 20.22
C PHE A 967 -12.57 -10.09 18.88
N CYS A 968 -12.27 -9.16 17.97
CA CYS A 968 -11.66 -9.48 16.67
C CYS A 968 -10.28 -10.12 16.82
N LEU A 969 -9.45 -9.68 17.77
CA LEU A 969 -8.15 -10.30 18.03
C LEU A 969 -8.30 -11.75 18.50
N CYS A 970 -9.26 -12.02 19.41
CA CYS A 970 -9.59 -13.38 19.86
C CYS A 970 -10.09 -14.24 18.70
N ALA A 971 -11.05 -13.74 17.93
CA ALA A 971 -11.70 -14.47 16.86
C ALA A 971 -10.74 -14.77 15.71
N VAL A 972 -9.98 -13.79 15.21
CA VAL A 972 -8.98 -14.01 14.15
C VAL A 972 -7.84 -14.94 14.61
N ALA A 973 -7.45 -14.90 15.89
CA ALA A 973 -6.44 -15.83 16.43
C ALA A 973 -6.93 -17.28 16.50
N ILE A 974 -8.19 -17.48 16.91
CA ILE A 974 -8.84 -18.79 16.90
C ILE A 974 -9.07 -19.28 15.46
N ASP A 975 -9.59 -18.43 14.56
CA ASP A 975 -9.80 -18.75 13.15
C ASP A 975 -8.48 -19.20 12.48
N ARG A 976 -7.36 -18.54 12.78
CA ARG A 976 -6.04 -18.94 12.28
C ARG A 976 -5.62 -20.31 12.79
N VAL A 977 -5.69 -20.55 14.11
CA VAL A 977 -5.35 -21.84 14.71
C VAL A 977 -6.21 -22.97 14.13
N ASN A 978 -7.51 -22.72 13.92
CA ASN A 978 -8.41 -23.68 13.27
C ASN A 978 -8.10 -23.88 11.77
N SER A 979 -7.58 -22.84 11.09
CA SER A 979 -7.31 -22.87 9.64
C SER A 979 -5.98 -23.51 9.26
N ASP A 980 -4.93 -23.34 10.06
CA ASP A 980 -3.59 -23.85 9.74
C ASP A 980 -2.76 -24.39 10.91
N GLY A 981 -3.28 -24.34 12.14
CA GLY A 981 -2.59 -24.84 13.33
C GLY A 981 -1.54 -23.89 13.93
N TYR A 982 -1.47 -22.62 13.52
CA TYR A 982 -0.49 -21.65 14.06
C TYR A 982 -1.16 -20.45 14.78
N ALA A 983 -0.58 -20.06 15.90
CA ALA A 983 -0.86 -18.81 16.60
C ALA A 983 0.16 -17.73 16.17
N ALA A 984 -0.29 -16.50 15.92
CA ALA A 984 0.55 -15.40 15.40
C ALA A 984 0.19 -14.03 16.02
N MET A 985 0.02 -14.00 17.33
CA MET A 985 -0.60 -12.89 18.07
C MET A 985 -0.15 -11.46 17.72
N PRO A 986 1.15 -11.13 17.65
CA PRO A 986 1.55 -9.75 17.33
C PRO A 986 1.32 -9.39 15.86
N LEU A 987 1.35 -10.37 14.96
CA LEU A 987 1.12 -10.17 13.53
C LEU A 987 -0.36 -9.88 13.25
N ILE A 988 -1.26 -10.59 13.94
CA ILE A 988 -2.71 -10.34 13.91
C ILE A 988 -3.00 -8.95 14.50
N LEU A 989 -2.44 -8.61 15.67
CA LEU A 989 -2.62 -7.28 16.26
C LEU A 989 -2.10 -6.16 15.33
N ASN A 990 -0.98 -6.37 14.64
CA ASN A 990 -0.47 -5.43 13.64
C ASN A 990 -1.43 -5.27 12.45
N ASN A 991 -2.03 -6.36 11.95
CA ASN A 991 -3.03 -6.28 10.87
C ASN A 991 -4.25 -5.44 11.29
N LEU A 992 -4.81 -5.71 12.47
CA LEU A 992 -5.90 -4.94 13.06
C LEU A 992 -5.52 -3.44 13.19
N ARG A 993 -4.43 -3.14 13.89
CA ARG A 993 -4.00 -1.75 14.14
C ARG A 993 -3.61 -0.98 12.90
N SER A 994 -3.19 -1.65 11.83
CA SER A 994 -2.90 -1.01 10.53
C SER A 994 -4.15 -0.41 9.86
N ARG A 995 -5.35 -0.79 10.33
CA ARG A 995 -6.66 -0.33 9.81
C ARG A 995 -7.36 0.63 10.76
N ARG A 996 -7.16 0.48 12.08
CA ARG A 996 -7.56 1.44 13.14
C ARG A 996 -6.65 1.22 14.36
N LYS A 997 -5.73 2.15 14.58
CA LYS A 997 -4.62 2.04 15.56
C LYS A 997 -5.09 1.90 17.01
N GLU A 998 -6.31 2.35 17.31
CA GLU A 998 -6.98 2.28 18.60
C GLU A 998 -7.52 0.88 18.94
N LEU A 999 -7.45 -0.09 18.02
CA LEU A 999 -7.83 -1.48 18.31
C LEU A 999 -6.88 -2.10 19.35
N VAL A 1000 -7.48 -2.66 20.42
CA VAL A 1000 -6.79 -3.29 21.57
C VAL A 1000 -5.75 -2.35 22.21
N PRO A 1001 -6.12 -1.17 22.73
CA PRO A 1001 -5.13 -0.17 23.15
C PRO A 1001 -4.38 -0.57 24.42
N TYR A 1002 -4.91 -1.48 25.24
CA TYR A 1002 -4.35 -1.84 26.54
C TYR A 1002 -3.65 -3.21 26.55
N PHE A 1003 -2.51 -3.29 27.25
CA PHE A 1003 -1.75 -4.54 27.42
C PHE A 1003 -2.58 -5.66 28.08
N VAL A 1004 -3.45 -5.31 29.04
CA VAL A 1004 -4.33 -6.28 29.71
C VAL A 1004 -5.24 -7.02 28.73
N GLN A 1005 -5.72 -6.36 27.67
CA GLN A 1005 -6.52 -6.99 26.62
C GLN A 1005 -5.67 -7.92 25.74
N TYR A 1006 -4.45 -7.51 25.40
CA TYR A 1006 -3.52 -8.36 24.64
C TYR A 1006 -3.14 -9.63 25.40
N LYS A 1007 -2.89 -9.54 26.71
CA LYS A 1007 -2.71 -10.70 27.60
C LYS A 1007 -3.98 -11.55 27.64
N PHE A 1008 -5.14 -10.95 27.88
CA PHE A 1008 -6.42 -11.67 27.94
C PHE A 1008 -6.67 -12.49 26.68
N CYS A 1009 -6.32 -11.97 25.51
CA CYS A 1009 -6.42 -12.71 24.26
C CYS A 1009 -5.50 -13.94 24.19
N HIS A 1010 -4.34 -13.92 24.85
CA HIS A 1010 -3.49 -15.12 25.00
C HIS A 1010 -4.10 -16.14 25.95
N ASP A 1011 -4.75 -15.69 27.04
CA ASP A 1011 -5.47 -16.57 27.97
C ASP A 1011 -6.65 -17.27 27.26
N VAL A 1012 -7.42 -16.53 26.46
CA VAL A 1012 -8.50 -17.04 25.61
C VAL A 1012 -7.98 -18.09 24.62
N LEU A 1013 -6.86 -17.80 23.93
CA LEU A 1013 -6.30 -18.72 22.93
C LEU A 1013 -5.69 -19.98 23.56
N GLU A 1014 -5.01 -19.87 24.71
CA GLU A 1014 -4.48 -21.03 25.44
C GLU A 1014 -5.63 -21.96 25.87
N ARG A 1015 -6.73 -21.38 26.38
CA ARG A 1015 -7.92 -22.15 26.77
C ARG A 1015 -8.61 -22.79 25.57
N TRP A 1016 -8.69 -22.11 24.43
CA TRP A 1016 -9.20 -22.71 23.18
C TRP A 1016 -8.37 -23.93 22.77
N ILE A 1017 -7.05 -23.77 22.70
CA ILE A 1017 -6.12 -24.85 22.30
C ILE A 1017 -6.19 -26.03 23.27
N SER A 1018 -6.25 -25.79 24.59
CA SER A 1018 -6.44 -26.85 25.59
C SER A 1018 -7.77 -27.59 25.41
N GLN A 1019 -8.88 -26.89 25.16
CA GLN A 1019 -10.18 -27.50 24.88
C GLN A 1019 -10.23 -28.30 23.56
N MET A 1020 -9.40 -27.97 22.57
CA MET A 1020 -9.26 -28.81 21.37
C MET A 1020 -8.54 -30.12 21.70
N LYS A 1021 -7.44 -30.05 22.47
CA LYS A 1021 -6.65 -31.24 22.87
C LYS A 1021 -7.42 -32.22 23.75
N GLU A 1022 -8.41 -31.77 24.52
CA GLU A 1022 -9.28 -32.64 25.32
C GLU A 1022 -10.34 -33.39 24.49
N LYS A 1023 -10.54 -33.02 23.21
CA LYS A 1023 -11.52 -33.63 22.30
C LYS A 1023 -10.90 -34.55 21.24
N THR A 1024 -9.57 -34.57 21.12
CA THR A 1024 -8.78 -35.35 20.16
C THR A 1024 -8.03 -36.48 20.85
#